data_AF-A0AAF0EHG3-F1
#
_entry.id   AF-A0AAF0EHG3-F1
#
_cell.length_a   1.000
_cell.length_b   1.000
_cell.length_c   1.000
_cell.angle_alpha   90.00
_cell.angle_beta   90.00
_cell.angle_gamma   90.00
#
_symmetry.space_group_name_H-M   'P 1'
#
loop_
_entity.id
_entity.type
_entity.pdbx_description
1 polymer ?
#
loop_
_entity_poly.entity_id
_entity_poly.type
_entity_poly.pdbx_seq_one_letter_code
_entity_poly.pdbx_strand_id
1 'polypeptide(L)'
;MKLLLCLLCLWVAITYQVNALAARGVPLPSDDPFYLPPLGWQLAKLGQVLKSRKVQIKAITDVNIKEAWQVMYRTSYVSKDEPTTSVTTILVPYNASNDRVLALGYFQDSNPQKCEPSYTLRAGLDGDLGSILNLVNSIPYLDEGIIVTVPDKQGRKGAFAVGAIEGHQTLDGIRATLAFDKLNLSKKTKVAGWGYSGGALQIGWAAQLMPSYAPELNMVAWAFGGTPTNLKELILYNNKKPEAGLIMTGVESMRTTYSKFNKALKKYGTANLTKALDYTRTHCQLDVVFQFHNIDIFSKNWTTLGKDLLKQPIVKSVLEEQVMGQPNAQAPNVPVFMSHGSDDEVVPVKGALETFSNWCNNGLNGEFLKFTYENATHTHGLISTTVPAFNWLLQHFEGNGNQKGCTHKTYDQLVKPENYNGTMKDVLEMIDGLSGKKIGPAHVPSEDPFYRPPSGWKDAKPGTVFRSRQVEIHAFLKAHVKEAWQLLYRTNFASDDEPTTTVTTVIVPYNAKQERLVLYAEYQDSNGEKCMPSFSYQAGFTSDLSATMNMASVLVFLQEGYIVTVPDKQGKRNMFAAGHVEGHQTLDGIRATLSFDKLGFSNDTRVAGWGYSGGAIQSGWAASLKKTYAPELNMVGWYAGGTPSNLTDLIVNVNKGFFSGFLFSGLLGLSRAYPSLNETLERISKEKLKEGLEDADKLCMMDMLAKYPSTNLLTKDYTSLGDRLLATGEVKDVLDQQIMGIHKDETPDTPVLMAHGAGDEIVPFRSAYTTYENWCKNGAQVEFMRFKNPLAGHFSTQLTSMAPTFEWIRDRLEGKPAKPGCSESSTMALFINPDYLGQQFKDVLGVLAGLLGQKIGPGDSIFKKTISGKH
;
A
#
# COMPACT_ATOMS: atom_id res chain seq x y z
N MET A 1 8.28 7.39 6.73
CA MET A 1 8.56 7.91 5.37
C MET A 1 9.30 6.92 4.47
N LYS A 2 10.55 6.52 4.79
CA LYS A 2 11.29 5.43 4.11
C LYS A 2 10.54 4.08 4.08
N LEU A 3 9.75 3.86 5.12
CA LEU A 3 8.95 2.68 5.33
C LEU A 3 7.60 2.70 4.58
N LEU A 4 6.92 3.85 4.53
CA LEU A 4 5.75 4.06 3.66
C LEU A 4 6.13 3.82 2.19
N LEU A 5 7.37 4.20 1.84
CA LEU A 5 8.03 3.84 0.60
C LEU A 5 8.20 2.30 0.48
N CYS A 6 8.89 1.60 1.39
CA CYS A 6 9.00 0.13 1.31
C CYS A 6 7.65 -0.61 1.20
N LEU A 7 6.61 -0.10 1.88
CA LEU A 7 5.22 -0.57 1.83
C LEU A 7 4.53 -0.31 0.50
N LEU A 8 4.75 0.86 -0.10
CA LEU A 8 4.30 1.16 -1.46
C LEU A 8 5.00 0.23 -2.46
N CYS A 9 6.32 0.00 -2.33
CA CYS A 9 7.05 -0.98 -3.14
C CYS A 9 6.52 -2.42 -2.98
N LEU A 10 6.09 -2.79 -1.77
CA LEU A 10 5.51 -4.09 -1.43
C LEU A 10 4.12 -4.28 -2.04
N TRP A 11 3.26 -3.28 -1.89
CA TRP A 11 1.92 -3.31 -2.47
C TRP A 11 2.01 -3.23 -3.99
N VAL A 12 2.94 -2.43 -4.53
CA VAL A 12 3.35 -2.42 -5.95
C VAL A 12 3.79 -3.80 -6.38
N ALA A 13 4.68 -4.50 -5.67
CA ALA A 13 5.09 -5.84 -6.09
C ALA A 13 3.91 -6.84 -6.09
N ILE A 14 3.10 -6.86 -5.03
CA ILE A 14 1.91 -7.74 -4.87
C ILE A 14 0.88 -7.50 -5.99
N THR A 15 0.62 -6.24 -6.33
CA THR A 15 -0.37 -5.89 -7.36
C THR A 15 0.19 -5.83 -8.77
N TYR A 16 1.48 -5.52 -8.95
CA TYR A 16 2.22 -5.65 -10.21
C TYR A 16 2.23 -7.11 -10.66
N GLN A 17 2.33 -8.10 -9.76
CA GLN A 17 2.33 -9.51 -10.17
C GLN A 17 0.94 -10.11 -10.41
N VAL A 18 -0.07 -9.74 -9.62
CA VAL A 18 -1.48 -10.13 -9.90
C VAL A 18 -1.98 -9.44 -11.18
N ASN A 19 -1.53 -8.21 -11.46
CA ASN A 19 -1.92 -7.46 -12.65
C ASN A 19 -1.01 -7.63 -13.87
N ALA A 20 0.26 -8.05 -13.77
CA ALA A 20 1.07 -8.45 -14.93
C ALA A 20 0.48 -9.72 -15.59
N LEU A 21 -0.17 -10.57 -14.80
CA LEU A 21 -1.03 -11.66 -15.30
C LEU A 21 -2.29 -11.13 -15.98
N ALA A 22 -2.88 -10.02 -15.51
CA ALA A 22 -4.06 -9.38 -16.10
C ALA A 22 -3.75 -8.39 -17.26
N ALA A 23 -2.54 -7.84 -17.34
CA ALA A 23 -2.06 -6.85 -18.31
C ALA A 23 -1.52 -7.50 -19.59
N ARG A 24 -1.42 -8.84 -19.59
CA ARG A 24 -1.28 -9.65 -20.81
C ARG A 24 -2.35 -9.20 -21.84
N GLY A 25 -1.91 -8.38 -22.79
CA GLY A 25 -2.72 -7.89 -23.90
C GLY A 25 -2.92 -6.37 -24.00
N VAL A 26 -2.47 -5.55 -23.04
CA VAL A 26 -2.48 -4.08 -23.18
C VAL A 26 -1.10 -3.60 -23.66
N PRO A 27 -0.93 -3.16 -24.92
CA PRO A 27 0.35 -2.65 -25.41
C PRO A 27 0.75 -1.36 -24.69
N LEU A 28 2.05 -1.17 -24.45
CA LEU A 28 2.60 0.10 -23.97
C LEU A 28 2.21 1.23 -24.93
N PRO A 29 2.05 2.47 -24.46
CA PRO A 29 1.70 3.59 -25.34
C PRO A 29 2.69 3.80 -26.49
N SER A 30 3.96 3.43 -26.30
CA SER A 30 4.98 3.46 -27.35
C SER A 30 4.74 2.45 -28.47
N ASP A 31 4.08 1.33 -28.16
CA ASP A 31 3.88 0.18 -29.04
C ASP A 31 2.43 0.09 -29.54
N ASP A 32 1.55 0.97 -29.03
CA ASP A 32 0.13 1.00 -29.33
C ASP A 32 -0.16 2.05 -30.43
N PRO A 33 -0.57 1.63 -31.64
CA PRO A 33 -0.88 2.54 -32.74
C PRO A 33 -1.96 3.57 -32.41
N PHE A 34 -2.75 3.35 -31.36
CA PHE A 34 -3.70 4.34 -30.86
C PHE A 34 -3.01 5.65 -30.44
N TYR A 35 -1.77 5.62 -29.94
CA TYR A 35 -1.04 6.83 -29.52
C TYR A 35 -0.28 7.53 -30.67
N LEU A 36 -0.35 7.01 -31.89
CA LEU A 36 0.20 7.65 -33.09
C LEU A 36 -0.87 8.52 -33.79
N PRO A 37 -0.72 9.85 -33.87
CA PRO A 37 -1.76 10.69 -34.45
C PRO A 37 -1.90 10.49 -35.98
N PRO A 38 -3.12 10.61 -36.55
CA PRO A 38 -3.37 10.41 -37.98
C PRO A 38 -2.73 11.51 -38.84
N LEU A 39 -2.51 11.26 -40.13
CA LEU A 39 -1.91 12.26 -41.04
C LEU A 39 -2.76 13.55 -41.09
N GLY A 40 -2.11 14.71 -41.03
CA GLY A 40 -2.78 16.02 -41.07
C GLY A 40 -3.42 16.49 -39.76
N TRP A 41 -3.24 15.75 -38.66
CA TRP A 41 -3.81 16.09 -37.34
C TRP A 41 -3.45 17.51 -36.84
N GLN A 42 -2.32 18.06 -37.27
CA GLN A 42 -1.84 19.38 -36.87
C GLN A 42 -2.80 20.51 -37.28
N LEU A 43 -3.62 20.28 -38.33
CA LEU A 43 -4.60 21.24 -38.84
C LEU A 43 -5.96 21.15 -38.11
N ALA A 44 -6.13 20.17 -37.23
CA ALA A 44 -7.35 19.99 -36.46
C ALA A 44 -7.55 21.13 -35.44
N LYS A 45 -8.80 21.40 -35.08
CA LYS A 45 -9.15 22.42 -34.07
C LYS A 45 -8.78 21.93 -32.67
N LEU A 46 -8.56 22.85 -31.73
CA LEU A 46 -8.33 22.51 -30.33
C LEU A 46 -9.51 21.68 -29.78
N GLY A 47 -9.20 20.58 -29.10
CA GLY A 47 -10.20 19.64 -28.59
C GLY A 47 -10.87 18.76 -29.66
N GLN A 48 -10.50 18.86 -30.93
CA GLN A 48 -11.07 18.01 -31.97
C GLN A 48 -10.67 16.55 -31.74
N VAL A 49 -11.66 15.66 -31.71
CA VAL A 49 -11.47 14.21 -31.63
C VAL A 49 -10.79 13.71 -32.91
N LEU A 50 -9.65 13.05 -32.74
CA LEU A 50 -8.86 12.48 -33.83
C LEU A 50 -9.10 10.97 -33.98
N LYS A 51 -9.15 10.27 -32.84
CA LYS A 51 -9.41 8.83 -32.76
C LYS A 51 -10.13 8.51 -31.46
N SER A 52 -10.88 7.43 -31.44
CA SER A 52 -11.46 6.90 -30.21
C SER A 52 -11.45 5.38 -30.22
N ARG A 53 -11.48 4.78 -29.03
CA ARG A 53 -11.71 3.34 -28.85
C ARG A 53 -12.40 3.08 -27.54
N LYS A 54 -13.24 2.05 -27.51
CA LYS A 54 -13.81 1.53 -26.27
C LYS A 54 -12.74 0.75 -25.53
N VAL A 55 -12.67 0.90 -24.22
CA VAL A 55 -11.66 0.26 -23.37
C VAL A 55 -12.32 -0.36 -22.14
N GLN A 56 -11.65 -1.35 -21.57
CA GLN A 56 -11.98 -1.91 -20.28
C GLN A 56 -11.10 -1.24 -19.23
N ILE A 57 -11.72 -0.81 -18.14
CA ILE A 57 -11.03 -0.20 -17.00
C ILE A 57 -10.84 -1.28 -15.95
N LYS A 58 -9.63 -1.36 -15.40
CA LYS A 58 -9.34 -2.26 -14.29
C LYS A 58 -9.45 -1.49 -12.99
N ALA A 59 -10.55 -1.68 -12.30
CA ALA A 59 -10.76 -1.19 -10.94
C ALA A 59 -10.45 -2.31 -9.93
N ILE A 60 -9.98 -1.95 -8.74
CA ILE A 60 -9.82 -2.89 -7.62
C ILE A 60 -11.10 -3.07 -6.79
N THR A 61 -12.14 -2.30 -7.09
CA THR A 61 -13.45 -2.32 -6.44
C THR A 61 -14.55 -2.31 -7.51
N ASP A 62 -15.77 -2.70 -7.15
CA ASP A 62 -16.94 -2.53 -8.00
C ASP A 62 -17.21 -1.04 -8.21
N VAL A 63 -16.79 -0.51 -9.36
CA VAL A 63 -17.11 0.86 -9.78
C VAL A 63 -18.27 0.79 -10.75
N ASN A 64 -19.27 1.65 -10.55
CA ASN A 64 -20.48 1.77 -11.36
C ASN A 64 -20.17 2.32 -12.78
N ILE A 65 -19.39 1.61 -13.59
CA ILE A 65 -19.00 1.99 -14.96
C ILE A 65 -19.70 1.06 -15.96
N LYS A 66 -20.56 1.63 -16.80
CA LYS A 66 -21.21 0.94 -17.92
C LYS A 66 -20.25 0.75 -19.09
N GLU A 67 -19.48 1.78 -19.41
CA GLU A 67 -18.49 1.75 -20.45
C GLU A 67 -17.41 2.81 -20.26
N ALA A 68 -16.24 2.59 -20.85
CA ALA A 68 -15.18 3.57 -20.90
C ALA A 68 -14.61 3.72 -22.30
N TRP A 69 -14.14 4.94 -22.59
CA TRP A 69 -13.62 5.32 -23.90
C TRP A 69 -12.30 6.05 -23.75
N GLN A 70 -11.33 5.72 -24.59
CA GLN A 70 -10.19 6.60 -24.81
C GLN A 70 -10.43 7.44 -26.05
N VAL A 71 -10.18 8.73 -25.93
CA VAL A 71 -10.36 9.72 -27.00
C VAL A 71 -9.05 10.46 -27.18
N MET A 72 -8.41 10.29 -28.33
CA MET A 72 -7.27 11.12 -28.74
C MET A 72 -7.77 12.42 -29.32
N TYR A 73 -7.20 13.54 -28.90
CA TYR A 73 -7.58 14.87 -29.35
C TYR A 73 -6.38 15.75 -29.67
N ARG A 74 -6.62 16.75 -30.53
CA ARG A 74 -5.64 17.81 -30.80
C ARG A 74 -5.64 18.82 -29.67
N THR A 75 -4.45 19.22 -29.25
CA THR A 75 -4.23 20.24 -28.22
C THR A 75 -3.00 21.09 -28.52
N SER A 76 -2.66 22.00 -27.61
CA SER A 76 -1.48 22.87 -27.66
C SER A 76 -0.44 22.42 -26.65
N TYR A 77 0.84 22.59 -26.99
CA TYR A 77 1.94 22.38 -26.06
C TYR A 77 2.10 23.61 -25.14
N VAL A 78 3.22 24.33 -25.18
CA VAL A 78 3.41 25.51 -24.32
C VAL A 78 2.59 26.71 -24.81
N SER A 79 2.50 26.91 -26.12
CA SER A 79 1.75 28.00 -26.75
C SER A 79 0.61 27.47 -27.62
N LYS A 80 -0.43 28.29 -27.84
CA LYS A 80 -1.61 27.93 -28.65
C LYS A 80 -1.23 27.42 -30.05
N ASP A 81 -0.15 27.94 -30.61
CA ASP A 81 0.31 27.69 -31.98
C ASP A 81 1.25 26.49 -32.09
N GLU A 82 1.63 25.86 -30.98
CA GLU A 82 2.42 24.63 -30.97
C GLU A 82 1.50 23.40 -30.88
N PRO A 83 1.09 22.78 -32.01
CA PRO A 83 0.18 21.64 -31.97
C PRO A 83 0.86 20.43 -31.31
N THR A 84 0.09 19.74 -30.46
CA THR A 84 0.40 18.41 -29.93
C THR A 84 -0.90 17.59 -29.84
N THR A 85 -0.80 16.33 -29.43
CA THR A 85 -1.97 15.49 -29.15
C THR A 85 -1.88 14.93 -27.74
N SER A 86 -3.04 14.72 -27.13
CA SER A 86 -3.15 13.95 -25.90
C SER A 86 -4.35 13.00 -25.97
N VAL A 87 -4.55 12.22 -24.91
CA VAL A 87 -5.64 11.28 -24.76
C VAL A 87 -6.44 11.64 -23.51
N THR A 88 -7.75 11.48 -23.54
CA THR A 88 -8.57 11.49 -22.32
C THR A 88 -9.31 10.16 -22.21
N THR A 89 -9.44 9.67 -20.98
CA THR A 89 -10.26 8.49 -20.67
C THR A 89 -11.58 8.93 -20.07
N ILE A 90 -12.68 8.56 -20.72
CA ILE A 90 -14.04 8.92 -20.33
C ILE A 90 -14.68 7.70 -19.67
N LEU A 91 -15.18 7.87 -18.46
CA LEU A 91 -15.89 6.87 -17.67
C LEU A 91 -17.38 7.21 -17.67
N VAL A 92 -18.20 6.29 -18.18
CA VAL A 92 -19.64 6.47 -18.31
C VAL A 92 -20.35 5.54 -17.32
N PRO A 93 -21.04 6.07 -16.30
CA PRO A 93 -21.75 5.23 -15.34
C PRO A 93 -23.06 4.66 -15.88
N TYR A 94 -23.63 3.64 -15.23
CA TYR A 94 -24.89 3.03 -15.68
C TYR A 94 -26.08 4.00 -15.61
N ASN A 95 -26.08 4.89 -14.62
CA ASN A 95 -27.07 5.95 -14.42
C ASN A 95 -26.61 7.30 -14.99
N ALA A 96 -25.73 7.30 -16.00
CA ALA A 96 -25.17 8.53 -16.58
C ALA A 96 -26.26 9.54 -17.00
N SER A 97 -26.13 10.77 -16.51
CA SER A 97 -26.85 11.92 -17.04
C SER A 97 -26.09 12.52 -18.22
N ASN A 98 -26.82 13.07 -19.19
CA ASN A 98 -26.23 13.62 -20.41
C ASN A 98 -25.91 15.12 -20.31
N ASP A 99 -25.91 15.67 -19.10
CA ASP A 99 -25.83 17.11 -18.84
C ASP A 99 -24.78 17.50 -17.81
N ARG A 100 -23.99 16.54 -17.27
CA ARG A 100 -22.94 16.79 -16.28
C ARG A 100 -21.68 16.00 -16.61
N VAL A 101 -20.54 16.71 -16.62
CA VAL A 101 -19.20 16.13 -16.80
C VAL A 101 -18.27 16.63 -15.71
N LEU A 102 -17.49 15.74 -15.11
CA LEU A 102 -16.40 16.08 -14.21
C LEU A 102 -15.04 15.83 -14.88
N ALA A 103 -14.19 16.85 -14.92
CA ALA A 103 -12.77 16.69 -15.23
C ALA A 103 -12.00 16.29 -13.97
N LEU A 104 -11.46 15.07 -13.96
CA LEU A 104 -10.68 14.55 -12.84
C LEU A 104 -9.19 14.84 -13.06
N GLY A 105 -8.62 15.57 -12.10
CA GLY A 105 -7.21 15.88 -12.00
C GLY A 105 -6.45 14.69 -11.45
N TYR A 106 -5.71 14.00 -12.31
CA TYR A 106 -5.00 12.78 -11.94
C TYR A 106 -3.57 13.11 -11.47
N PHE A 107 -3.16 12.68 -10.28
CA PHE A 107 -1.80 12.93 -9.75
C PHE A 107 -0.74 11.93 -10.27
N GLN A 108 -0.46 11.99 -11.58
CA GLN A 108 0.50 11.11 -12.27
C GLN A 108 1.96 11.30 -11.84
N ASP A 109 2.37 12.56 -11.66
CA ASP A 109 3.67 13.00 -11.15
C ASP A 109 4.91 12.32 -11.78
N SER A 110 4.80 11.95 -13.07
CA SER A 110 5.75 11.11 -13.81
C SER A 110 5.79 11.46 -15.29
N ASN A 111 6.98 11.58 -15.89
CA ASN A 111 7.11 11.93 -17.32
C ASN A 111 6.82 10.80 -18.34
N PRO A 112 7.06 9.50 -18.07
CA PRO A 112 6.87 8.47 -19.10
C PRO A 112 5.40 8.27 -19.48
N GLN A 113 5.12 8.04 -20.77
CA GLN A 113 3.75 7.77 -21.25
C GLN A 113 3.12 6.53 -20.60
N LYS A 114 3.91 5.54 -20.18
CA LYS A 114 3.43 4.35 -19.46
C LYS A 114 2.84 4.68 -18.07
N CYS A 115 3.02 5.91 -17.58
CA CYS A 115 2.45 6.39 -16.33
C CYS A 115 1.22 7.29 -16.56
N GLU A 116 0.84 7.54 -17.82
CA GLU A 116 -0.32 8.39 -18.15
C GLU A 116 -1.64 7.69 -17.77
N PRO A 117 -2.63 8.44 -17.25
CA PRO A 117 -3.92 7.91 -16.80
C PRO A 117 -4.60 7.00 -17.83
N SER A 118 -4.52 7.35 -19.11
CA SER A 118 -5.13 6.55 -20.17
C SER A 118 -4.58 5.14 -20.23
N TYR A 119 -3.28 4.96 -20.06
CA TYR A 119 -2.67 3.64 -20.01
C TYR A 119 -2.95 2.97 -18.66
N THR A 120 -2.70 3.67 -17.55
CA THR A 120 -2.75 3.09 -16.22
C THR A 120 -4.15 2.58 -15.84
N LEU A 121 -5.22 3.29 -16.24
CA LEU A 121 -6.60 2.85 -16.03
C LEU A 121 -6.97 1.54 -16.75
N ARG A 122 -6.25 1.19 -17.84
CA ARG A 122 -6.44 -0.08 -18.58
C ARG A 122 -5.48 -1.17 -18.11
N ALA A 123 -4.23 -0.79 -17.86
CA ALA A 123 -3.18 -1.69 -17.43
C ALA A 123 -3.44 -2.17 -15.99
N GLY A 124 -4.11 -1.35 -15.17
CA GLY A 124 -4.22 -1.53 -13.73
C GLY A 124 -3.00 -0.92 -13.05
N LEU A 125 -2.58 -1.51 -11.92
CA LEU A 125 -1.45 -1.01 -11.12
C LEU A 125 -0.06 -1.15 -11.77
N ASP A 126 0.02 -1.64 -13.01
CA ASP A 126 1.24 -1.65 -13.83
C ASP A 126 1.73 -0.24 -14.21
N GLY A 127 0.90 0.79 -14.02
CA GLY A 127 1.16 2.14 -14.50
C GLY A 127 1.52 3.18 -13.44
N ASP A 128 0.89 3.14 -12.26
CA ASP A 128 1.11 4.08 -11.15
C ASP A 128 0.12 3.75 -10.00
N LEU A 129 0.56 3.76 -8.75
CA LEU A 129 -0.28 3.59 -7.55
C LEU A 129 -1.32 4.70 -7.40
N GLY A 130 -1.02 5.88 -7.96
CA GLY A 130 -1.97 6.97 -8.07
C GLY A 130 -3.26 6.57 -8.77
N SER A 131 -3.28 5.56 -9.65
CA SER A 131 -4.48 5.14 -10.38
C SER A 131 -5.66 4.79 -9.49
N ILE A 132 -5.39 4.13 -8.38
CA ILE A 132 -6.45 3.61 -7.52
C ILE A 132 -7.04 4.68 -6.64
N LEU A 133 -6.19 5.47 -6.00
CA LEU A 133 -6.65 6.60 -5.21
C LEU A 133 -7.36 7.64 -6.09
N ASN A 134 -6.87 7.86 -7.33
CA ASN A 134 -7.56 8.70 -8.31
C ASN A 134 -8.92 8.11 -8.72
N LEU A 135 -9.01 6.79 -8.96
CA LEU A 135 -10.26 6.14 -9.32
C LEU A 135 -11.27 6.15 -8.16
N VAL A 136 -10.83 5.91 -6.92
CA VAL A 136 -11.67 6.00 -5.71
C VAL A 136 -12.28 7.39 -5.57
N ASN A 137 -11.49 8.44 -5.82
CA ASN A 137 -11.96 9.82 -5.80
C ASN A 137 -13.00 10.15 -6.89
N SER A 138 -13.16 9.29 -7.90
CA SER A 138 -14.20 9.44 -8.93
C SER A 138 -15.52 8.75 -8.58
N ILE A 139 -15.51 7.77 -7.66
CA ILE A 139 -16.66 6.93 -7.33
C ILE A 139 -17.89 7.76 -6.93
N PRO A 140 -17.80 8.74 -6.01
CA PRO A 140 -18.98 9.51 -5.60
C PRO A 140 -19.67 10.22 -6.77
N TYR A 141 -18.90 10.67 -7.76
CA TYR A 141 -19.45 11.37 -8.93
C TYR A 141 -20.08 10.39 -9.92
N LEU A 142 -19.46 9.23 -10.13
CA LEU A 142 -20.03 8.17 -10.98
C LEU A 142 -21.35 7.65 -10.41
N ASP A 143 -21.45 7.52 -9.07
CA ASP A 143 -22.69 7.12 -8.39
C ASP A 143 -23.82 8.14 -8.54
N GLU A 144 -23.49 9.44 -8.61
CA GLU A 144 -24.44 10.52 -8.93
C GLU A 144 -24.79 10.60 -10.42
N GLY A 145 -24.32 9.66 -11.23
CA GLY A 145 -24.56 9.62 -12.68
C GLY A 145 -23.76 10.68 -13.45
N ILE A 146 -22.69 11.24 -12.87
CA ILE A 146 -21.84 12.22 -13.55
C ILE A 146 -20.81 11.47 -14.42
N ILE A 147 -20.68 11.88 -15.68
CA ILE A 147 -19.65 11.34 -16.58
C ILE A 147 -18.30 11.92 -16.16
N VAL A 148 -17.30 11.06 -15.97
CA VAL A 148 -15.95 11.50 -15.56
C VAL A 148 -15.00 11.44 -16.74
N THR A 149 -14.25 12.52 -17.00
CA THR A 149 -13.18 12.58 -18.00
C THR A 149 -11.83 12.73 -17.29
N VAL A 150 -10.86 11.92 -17.69
CA VAL A 150 -9.53 11.84 -17.08
C VAL A 150 -8.48 12.11 -18.17
N PRO A 151 -8.09 13.39 -18.38
CA PRO A 151 -7.11 13.76 -19.38
C PRO A 151 -5.68 13.35 -19.00
N ASP A 152 -4.92 12.87 -19.98
CA ASP A 152 -3.46 12.71 -19.93
C ASP A 152 -2.81 14.10 -19.92
N LYS A 153 -2.69 14.66 -18.71
CA LYS A 153 -2.35 16.08 -18.50
C LYS A 153 -0.95 16.44 -18.95
N GLN A 154 -0.01 15.48 -18.95
CA GLN A 154 1.38 15.73 -19.29
C GLN A 154 1.66 15.42 -20.76
N GLY A 155 0.83 14.55 -21.35
CA GLY A 155 0.79 14.26 -22.77
C GLY A 155 2.02 13.56 -23.28
N ARG A 156 2.12 13.44 -24.61
CA ARG A 156 3.13 12.59 -25.26
C ARG A 156 4.59 12.90 -24.89
N LYS A 157 4.89 14.13 -24.47
CA LYS A 157 6.26 14.56 -24.13
C LYS A 157 6.60 14.43 -22.65
N GLY A 158 5.64 14.10 -21.78
CA GLY A 158 5.91 13.96 -20.34
C GLY A 158 6.32 15.27 -19.70
N ALA A 159 5.38 16.22 -19.62
CA ALA A 159 5.64 17.57 -19.14
C ALA A 159 5.14 17.80 -17.70
N PHE A 160 5.50 16.92 -16.76
CA PHE A 160 5.14 17.11 -15.35
C PHE A 160 5.55 18.48 -14.84
N ALA A 161 4.63 19.15 -14.14
CA ALA A 161 4.84 20.44 -13.50
C ALA A 161 5.12 21.61 -14.45
N VAL A 162 4.75 21.46 -15.74
CA VAL A 162 4.68 22.57 -16.68
C VAL A 162 3.22 23.02 -16.84
N GLY A 163 2.86 24.06 -16.10
CA GLY A 163 1.47 24.46 -15.88
C GLY A 163 0.68 24.78 -17.15
N ALA A 164 1.31 25.47 -18.10
CA ALA A 164 0.70 25.79 -19.39
C ALA A 164 0.25 24.53 -20.15
N ILE A 165 1.11 23.51 -20.17
CA ILE A 165 0.86 22.25 -20.86
C ILE A 165 -0.25 21.47 -20.14
N GLU A 166 -0.18 21.32 -18.82
CA GLU A 166 -1.20 20.60 -18.05
C GLU A 166 -2.59 21.25 -18.17
N GLY A 167 -2.65 22.58 -18.16
CA GLY A 167 -3.90 23.31 -18.34
C GLY A 167 -4.48 23.21 -19.75
N HIS A 168 -3.67 23.40 -20.81
CA HIS A 168 -4.13 23.26 -22.20
C HIS A 168 -4.68 21.86 -22.48
N GLN A 169 -3.93 20.83 -22.08
CA GLN A 169 -4.32 19.44 -22.32
C GLN A 169 -5.60 19.11 -21.56
N THR A 170 -5.79 19.60 -20.34
CA THR A 170 -7.02 19.39 -19.58
C THR A 170 -8.22 20.06 -20.22
N LEU A 171 -8.12 21.34 -20.59
CA LEU A 171 -9.22 22.09 -21.20
C LEU A 171 -9.62 21.50 -22.57
N ASP A 172 -8.64 21.07 -23.37
CA ASP A 172 -8.93 20.41 -24.65
C ASP A 172 -9.44 18.97 -24.48
N GLY A 173 -9.07 18.29 -23.41
CA GLY A 173 -9.66 16.99 -23.04
C GLY A 173 -11.13 17.12 -22.67
N ILE A 174 -11.51 18.22 -21.99
CA ILE A 174 -12.91 18.58 -21.74
C ILE A 174 -13.62 18.85 -23.07
N ARG A 175 -13.05 19.69 -23.95
CA ARG A 175 -13.61 19.95 -25.29
C ARG A 175 -13.84 18.66 -26.08
N ALA A 176 -12.86 17.76 -26.08
CA ALA A 176 -12.94 16.47 -26.76
C ALA A 176 -14.05 15.58 -26.18
N THR A 177 -14.22 15.60 -24.86
CA THR A 177 -15.31 14.88 -24.17
C THR A 177 -16.67 15.44 -24.58
N LEU A 178 -16.84 16.76 -24.55
CA LEU A 178 -18.08 17.44 -24.94
C LEU A 178 -18.41 17.23 -26.43
N ALA A 179 -17.40 17.12 -27.28
CA ALA A 179 -17.55 16.87 -28.72
C ALA A 179 -17.68 15.37 -29.07
N PHE A 180 -17.58 14.46 -28.10
CA PHE A 180 -17.60 13.03 -28.38
C PHE A 180 -19.02 12.51 -28.61
N ASP A 181 -19.32 12.20 -29.88
CA ASP A 181 -20.65 11.85 -30.38
C ASP A 181 -21.31 10.67 -29.65
N LYS A 182 -20.52 9.71 -29.15
CA LYS A 182 -21.04 8.51 -28.47
C LYS A 182 -21.71 8.79 -27.12
N LEU A 183 -21.47 9.95 -26.52
CA LEU A 183 -22.04 10.28 -25.20
C LEU A 183 -23.42 10.93 -25.27
N ASN A 184 -23.84 11.44 -26.44
CA ASN A 184 -25.10 12.19 -26.61
C ASN A 184 -25.30 13.32 -25.58
N LEU A 185 -24.21 14.03 -25.25
CA LEU A 185 -24.23 15.14 -24.30
C LEU A 185 -25.09 16.31 -24.79
N SER A 186 -25.82 16.93 -23.87
CA SER A 186 -26.59 18.15 -24.10
C SER A 186 -25.67 19.33 -24.40
N LYS A 187 -26.09 20.25 -25.28
CA LYS A 187 -25.36 21.52 -25.52
C LYS A 187 -25.24 22.39 -24.26
N LYS A 188 -26.07 22.15 -23.24
CA LYS A 188 -26.04 22.86 -21.95
C LYS A 188 -25.28 22.09 -20.87
N THR A 189 -24.52 21.05 -21.24
CA THR A 189 -23.75 20.24 -20.29
C THR A 189 -22.91 21.14 -19.40
N LYS A 190 -23.09 20.98 -18.09
CA LYS A 190 -22.31 21.65 -17.05
C LYS A 190 -21.03 20.86 -16.84
N VAL A 191 -19.92 21.56 -16.66
CA VAL A 191 -18.63 20.92 -16.41
C VAL A 191 -18.06 21.43 -15.09
N ALA A 192 -17.46 20.56 -14.30
CA ALA A 192 -16.68 20.95 -13.14
C ALA A 192 -15.33 20.22 -13.11
N GLY A 193 -14.38 20.70 -12.31
CA GLY A 193 -13.09 20.03 -12.15
C GLY A 193 -12.73 19.75 -10.70
N TRP A 194 -12.14 18.58 -10.46
CA TRP A 194 -11.71 18.09 -9.14
C TRP A 194 -10.29 17.55 -9.21
N GLY A 195 -9.39 17.92 -8.29
CA GLY A 195 -8.05 17.32 -8.23
C GLY A 195 -7.31 17.58 -6.90
N TYR A 196 -6.36 16.72 -6.56
CA TYR A 196 -5.52 16.87 -5.36
C TYR A 196 -4.04 16.70 -5.69
N SER A 197 -3.15 17.35 -4.94
CA SER A 197 -1.68 17.26 -5.14
C SER A 197 -1.26 17.61 -6.58
N GLY A 198 -0.55 16.75 -7.30
CA GLY A 198 -0.27 16.95 -8.72
C GLY A 198 -1.53 17.04 -9.59
N GLY A 199 -2.66 16.42 -9.20
CA GLY A 199 -3.96 16.61 -9.84
C GLY A 199 -4.55 17.99 -9.55
N ALA A 200 -4.26 18.59 -8.40
CA ALA A 200 -4.62 19.97 -8.12
C ALA A 200 -3.81 20.96 -8.95
N LEU A 201 -2.54 20.66 -9.26
CA LEU A 201 -1.75 21.44 -10.20
C LEU A 201 -2.43 21.49 -11.58
N GLN A 202 -2.88 20.35 -12.09
CA GLN A 202 -3.62 20.23 -13.34
C GLN A 202 -4.88 21.10 -13.36
N ILE A 203 -5.74 20.93 -12.36
CA ILE A 203 -7.04 21.59 -12.29
C ILE A 203 -6.89 23.08 -12.01
N GLY A 204 -5.93 23.48 -11.17
CA GLY A 204 -5.63 24.88 -10.89
C GLY A 204 -5.11 25.63 -12.12
N TRP A 205 -4.22 25.02 -12.92
CA TRP A 205 -3.77 25.62 -14.18
C TRP A 205 -4.87 25.66 -15.24
N ALA A 206 -5.71 24.63 -15.33
CA ALA A 206 -6.90 24.66 -16.18
C ALA A 206 -7.83 25.81 -15.77
N ALA A 207 -8.07 25.99 -14.46
CA ALA A 207 -8.89 27.08 -13.92
C ALA A 207 -8.32 28.47 -14.26
N GLN A 208 -7.00 28.66 -14.11
CA GLN A 208 -6.34 29.92 -14.42
C GLN A 208 -6.35 30.25 -15.92
N LEU A 209 -6.18 29.24 -16.78
CA LEU A 209 -6.07 29.45 -18.22
C LEU A 209 -7.44 29.49 -18.91
N MET A 210 -8.48 28.89 -18.34
CA MET A 210 -9.80 28.79 -18.96
C MET A 210 -10.35 30.13 -19.48
N PRO A 211 -10.31 31.25 -18.73
CA PRO A 211 -10.87 32.53 -19.19
C PRO A 211 -10.25 33.06 -20.51
N SER A 212 -9.00 32.71 -20.82
CA SER A 212 -8.29 33.17 -22.02
C SER A 212 -8.09 32.06 -23.06
N TYR A 213 -8.10 30.80 -22.65
CA TYR A 213 -7.82 29.64 -23.50
C TYR A 213 -9.08 28.93 -23.99
N ALA A 214 -10.07 28.77 -23.11
CA ALA A 214 -11.30 28.05 -23.37
C ALA A 214 -12.55 28.71 -22.75
N PRO A 215 -12.80 30.01 -23.03
CA PRO A 215 -13.91 30.76 -22.43
C PRO A 215 -15.29 30.25 -22.83
N GLU A 216 -15.38 29.42 -23.88
CA GLU A 216 -16.63 28.83 -24.34
C GLU A 216 -17.09 27.60 -23.53
N LEU A 217 -16.23 27.06 -22.65
CA LEU A 217 -16.59 25.92 -21.80
C LEU A 217 -17.58 26.36 -20.71
N ASN A 218 -18.69 25.65 -20.60
CA ASN A 218 -19.71 25.86 -19.57
C ASN A 218 -19.28 25.25 -18.22
N MET A 219 -18.19 25.80 -17.66
CA MET A 219 -17.69 25.42 -16.34
C MET A 219 -18.58 26.01 -15.25
N VAL A 220 -18.92 25.22 -14.23
CA VAL A 220 -19.74 25.67 -13.09
C VAL A 220 -18.95 25.86 -11.80
N ALA A 221 -17.86 25.11 -11.61
CA ALA A 221 -16.96 25.26 -10.47
C ALA A 221 -15.64 24.50 -10.68
N TRP A 222 -14.62 24.89 -9.91
CA TRP A 222 -13.39 24.15 -9.70
C TRP A 222 -13.21 23.83 -8.22
N ALA A 223 -12.74 22.63 -7.89
CA ALA A 223 -12.35 22.26 -6.54
C ALA A 223 -10.99 21.55 -6.57
N PHE A 224 -10.06 21.93 -5.71
CA PHE A 224 -8.77 21.27 -5.63
C PHE A 224 -8.03 21.52 -4.31
N GLY A 225 -7.10 20.64 -3.93
CA GLY A 225 -6.43 20.73 -2.63
C GLY A 225 -4.98 20.25 -2.63
N GLY A 226 -4.22 20.67 -1.60
CA GLY A 226 -2.80 20.29 -1.46
C GLY A 226 -1.96 20.80 -2.63
N THR A 227 -2.24 22.02 -3.11
CA THR A 227 -1.88 22.46 -4.47
C THR A 227 -0.44 22.98 -4.54
N PRO A 228 0.45 22.39 -5.36
CA PRO A 228 1.76 22.95 -5.60
C PRO A 228 1.65 24.18 -6.51
N THR A 229 1.63 25.39 -5.96
CA THR A 229 1.43 26.61 -6.76
C THR A 229 2.72 27.34 -7.14
N ASN A 230 3.82 27.08 -6.42
CA ASN A 230 5.11 27.73 -6.65
C ASN A 230 6.24 26.69 -6.67
N LEU A 231 6.72 26.38 -7.87
CA LEU A 231 7.68 25.30 -8.04
C LEU A 231 9.05 25.61 -7.44
N LYS A 232 9.47 26.88 -7.41
CA LYS A 232 10.71 27.28 -6.72
C LYS A 232 10.61 27.02 -5.22
N GLU A 233 9.47 27.35 -4.62
CA GLU A 233 9.21 27.09 -3.20
C GLU A 233 9.20 25.58 -2.92
N LEU A 234 8.51 24.81 -3.76
CA LEU A 234 8.44 23.35 -3.65
C LEU A 234 9.83 22.69 -3.73
N ILE A 235 10.68 23.14 -4.65
CA ILE A 235 12.07 22.69 -4.80
C ILE A 235 12.87 22.92 -3.50
N LEU A 236 12.69 24.10 -2.89
CA LEU A 236 13.39 24.44 -1.65
C LEU A 236 12.84 23.65 -0.45
N TYR A 237 11.52 23.46 -0.40
CA TYR A 237 10.81 22.77 0.66
C TYR A 237 11.12 21.27 0.69
N ASN A 238 11.21 20.63 -0.47
CA ASN A 238 11.41 19.18 -0.61
C ASN A 238 12.88 18.76 -0.73
N ASN A 239 13.82 19.71 -0.79
CA ASN A 239 15.24 19.37 -0.75
C ASN A 239 15.59 18.60 0.53
N LYS A 240 16.32 17.49 0.42
CA LYS A 240 16.67 16.56 1.52
C LYS A 240 15.48 15.84 2.17
N LYS A 241 14.26 15.99 1.65
CA LYS A 241 13.09 15.18 2.06
C LYS A 241 12.93 13.96 1.15
N PRO A 242 12.12 12.95 1.51
CA PRO A 242 11.94 11.77 0.67
C PRO A 242 11.38 12.06 -0.71
N GLU A 243 10.59 13.12 -0.84
CA GLU A 243 9.96 13.54 -2.08
C GLU A 243 10.94 14.28 -3.02
N ALA A 244 12.22 14.42 -2.64
CA ALA A 244 13.24 15.12 -3.44
C ALA A 244 13.37 14.56 -4.87
N GLY A 245 13.01 13.30 -5.11
CA GLY A 245 12.96 12.72 -6.46
C GLY A 245 11.97 13.41 -7.41
N LEU A 246 10.83 13.91 -6.91
CA LEU A 246 9.85 14.63 -7.73
C LEU A 246 10.43 15.92 -8.33
N ILE A 247 11.41 16.51 -7.64
CA ILE A 247 12.14 17.67 -8.16
C ILE A 247 12.89 17.29 -9.44
N MET A 248 13.50 16.10 -9.49
CA MET A 248 14.19 15.62 -10.70
C MET A 248 13.21 15.40 -11.86
N THR A 249 12.00 14.91 -11.59
CA THR A 249 10.95 14.77 -12.62
C THR A 249 10.57 16.12 -13.20
N GLY A 250 10.28 17.12 -12.37
CA GLY A 250 9.92 18.47 -12.84
C GLY A 250 11.07 19.19 -13.55
N VAL A 251 12.31 19.04 -13.05
CA VAL A 251 13.51 19.59 -13.72
C VAL A 251 13.71 18.95 -15.09
N GLU A 252 13.44 17.65 -15.24
CA GLU A 252 13.51 16.98 -16.54
C GLU A 252 12.47 17.53 -17.51
N SER A 253 11.23 17.72 -17.06
CA SER A 253 10.16 18.33 -17.87
C SER A 253 10.54 19.72 -18.37
N MET A 254 11.16 20.54 -17.51
CA MET A 254 11.66 21.85 -17.92
C MET A 254 12.84 21.73 -18.90
N ARG A 255 13.73 20.74 -18.71
CA ARG A 255 14.85 20.49 -19.61
C ARG A 255 14.38 20.13 -21.01
N THR A 256 13.36 19.29 -21.14
CA THR A 256 12.82 18.85 -22.43
C THR A 256 11.92 19.90 -23.07
N THR A 257 11.26 20.73 -22.27
CA THR A 257 10.34 21.77 -22.74
C THR A 257 11.07 23.06 -23.14
N TYR A 258 11.99 23.54 -22.31
CA TYR A 258 12.64 24.84 -22.49
C TYR A 258 14.10 24.68 -22.91
N SER A 259 14.39 24.88 -24.20
CA SER A 259 15.75 24.76 -24.75
C SER A 259 16.79 25.63 -24.03
N LYS A 260 16.38 26.82 -23.55
CA LYS A 260 17.23 27.71 -22.74
C LYS A 260 17.55 27.09 -21.37
N PHE A 261 16.58 26.45 -20.72
CA PHE A 261 16.79 25.75 -19.45
C PHE A 261 17.75 24.56 -19.61
N ASN A 262 17.61 23.79 -20.69
CA ASN A 262 18.55 22.72 -21.04
C ASN A 262 19.99 23.24 -21.19
N LYS A 263 20.19 24.39 -21.84
CA LYS A 263 21.52 25.00 -21.94
C LYS A 263 22.09 25.37 -20.57
N ALA A 264 21.26 25.87 -19.65
CA ALA A 264 21.68 26.15 -18.28
C ALA A 264 22.07 24.87 -17.52
N LEU A 265 21.27 23.81 -17.62
CA LEU A 265 21.58 22.52 -16.99
C LEU A 265 22.82 21.85 -17.57
N LYS A 266 23.07 21.94 -18.89
CA LYS A 266 24.32 21.45 -19.50
C LYS A 266 25.55 22.20 -18.99
N LYS A 267 25.41 23.49 -18.67
CA LYS A 267 26.52 24.33 -18.20
C LYS A 267 26.82 24.13 -16.71
N TYR A 268 25.79 23.98 -15.90
CA TYR A 268 25.92 24.01 -14.43
C TYR A 268 25.58 22.67 -13.76
N GLY A 269 24.91 21.76 -14.46
CA GLY A 269 24.62 20.41 -14.00
C GLY A 269 25.81 19.46 -14.16
N THR A 270 25.86 18.43 -13.34
CA THR A 270 26.87 17.38 -13.43
C THR A 270 26.41 16.24 -14.35
N ALA A 271 27.33 15.32 -14.67
CA ALA A 271 26.98 14.07 -15.34
C ALA A 271 25.98 13.23 -14.52
N ASN A 272 26.07 13.26 -13.19
CA ASN A 272 25.14 12.55 -12.32
C ASN A 272 23.74 13.16 -12.40
N LEU A 273 23.61 14.49 -12.47
CA LEU A 273 22.32 15.13 -12.73
C LEU A 273 21.73 14.65 -14.06
N THR A 274 22.53 14.64 -15.13
CA THR A 274 22.06 14.17 -16.43
C THR A 274 21.54 12.72 -16.37
N LYS A 275 22.26 11.82 -15.70
CA LYS A 275 21.83 10.43 -15.49
C LYS A 275 20.53 10.33 -14.68
N ALA A 276 20.39 11.14 -13.64
CA ALA A 276 19.17 11.17 -12.83
C ALA A 276 17.96 11.66 -13.63
N LEU A 277 18.15 12.70 -14.44
CA LEU A 277 17.12 13.22 -15.32
C LEU A 277 16.73 12.20 -16.41
N ASP A 278 17.69 11.45 -16.98
CA ASP A 278 17.36 10.40 -17.94
C ASP A 278 16.65 9.20 -17.28
N TYR A 279 16.91 8.92 -16.01
CA TYR A 279 16.16 7.92 -15.23
C TYR A 279 14.67 8.29 -15.12
N THR A 280 14.34 9.56 -14.83
CA THR A 280 12.94 10.00 -14.70
C THR A 280 12.14 9.94 -16.01
N ARG A 281 12.81 9.86 -17.17
CA ARG A 281 12.14 9.67 -18.48
C ARG A 281 11.64 8.27 -18.72
N THR A 282 12.07 7.30 -17.93
CA THR A 282 11.78 5.87 -18.15
C THR A 282 11.06 5.21 -16.96
N HIS A 283 10.95 5.92 -15.84
CA HIS A 283 10.49 5.42 -14.55
C HIS A 283 9.33 6.27 -14.02
N CYS A 284 8.34 5.64 -13.39
CA CYS A 284 7.18 6.35 -12.84
C CYS A 284 7.49 6.95 -11.46
N GLN A 285 6.53 7.67 -10.89
CA GLN A 285 6.67 8.53 -9.72
C GLN A 285 7.43 7.84 -8.59
N LEU A 286 7.02 6.61 -8.31
CA LEU A 286 7.55 5.83 -7.19
C LEU A 286 9.00 5.45 -7.39
N ASP A 287 9.32 4.83 -8.51
CA ASP A 287 10.70 4.48 -8.88
C ASP A 287 11.65 5.67 -8.71
N VAL A 288 11.19 6.87 -9.07
CA VAL A 288 11.96 8.12 -8.97
C VAL A 288 12.09 8.58 -7.51
N VAL A 289 11.00 8.55 -6.74
CA VAL A 289 11.01 8.89 -5.31
C VAL A 289 11.92 7.92 -4.54
N PHE A 290 11.89 6.62 -4.83
CA PHE A 290 12.80 5.63 -4.24
C PHE A 290 14.25 5.89 -4.59
N GLN A 291 14.54 6.08 -5.87
CA GLN A 291 15.92 6.23 -6.34
C GLN A 291 16.58 7.51 -5.80
N PHE A 292 15.81 8.56 -5.57
CA PHE A 292 16.30 9.89 -5.22
C PHE A 292 15.75 10.43 -3.90
N HIS A 293 15.38 9.56 -2.95
CA HIS A 293 14.88 9.99 -1.66
C HIS A 293 15.95 10.75 -0.85
N ASN A 294 15.57 11.80 -0.11
CA ASN A 294 16.45 12.54 0.81
C ASN A 294 17.73 13.13 0.20
N ILE A 295 17.84 13.20 -1.14
CA ILE A 295 19.03 13.77 -1.76
C ILE A 295 19.09 15.28 -1.50
N ASP A 296 20.32 15.79 -1.31
CA ASP A 296 20.57 17.22 -1.39
C ASP A 296 20.75 17.59 -2.86
N ILE A 297 19.69 18.07 -3.51
CA ILE A 297 19.67 18.44 -4.93
C ILE A 297 20.64 19.59 -5.27
N PHE A 298 21.10 20.33 -4.24
CA PHE A 298 22.07 21.41 -4.38
C PHE A 298 23.50 20.99 -4.02
N SER A 299 23.74 19.71 -3.74
CA SER A 299 25.10 19.23 -3.53
C SER A 299 25.92 19.32 -4.82
N LYS A 300 27.25 19.37 -4.65
CA LYS A 300 28.21 19.32 -5.76
C LYS A 300 28.09 18.06 -6.62
N ASN A 301 27.37 17.04 -6.15
CA ASN A 301 27.09 15.84 -6.91
C ASN A 301 26.14 16.11 -8.09
N TRP A 302 25.28 17.13 -8.01
CA TRP A 302 24.24 17.41 -9.02
C TRP A 302 24.45 18.74 -9.76
N THR A 303 24.97 19.76 -9.07
CA THR A 303 25.17 21.10 -9.65
C THR A 303 26.47 21.73 -9.16
N THR A 304 27.18 22.43 -10.05
CA THR A 304 28.40 23.17 -9.72
C THR A 304 28.13 24.47 -8.97
N LEU A 305 26.91 24.99 -9.04
CA LEU A 305 26.50 26.26 -8.39
C LEU A 305 25.72 26.05 -7.08
N GLY A 306 25.38 24.81 -6.72
CA GLY A 306 24.49 24.53 -5.60
C GLY A 306 23.19 25.34 -5.70
N LYS A 307 22.79 25.98 -4.59
CA LYS A 307 21.57 26.80 -4.52
C LYS A 307 21.59 28.03 -5.45
N ASP A 308 22.76 28.52 -5.83
CA ASP A 308 22.87 29.68 -6.73
C ASP A 308 22.45 29.36 -8.17
N LEU A 309 22.23 28.08 -8.51
CA LEU A 309 21.58 27.69 -9.76
C LEU A 309 20.20 28.35 -9.91
N LEU A 310 19.43 28.46 -8.83
CA LEU A 310 18.10 29.08 -8.84
C LEU A 310 18.14 30.60 -9.10
N LYS A 311 19.30 31.23 -8.95
CA LYS A 311 19.51 32.66 -9.23
C LYS A 311 19.92 32.91 -10.68
N GLN A 312 20.30 31.88 -11.43
CA GLN A 312 20.68 32.04 -12.83
C GLN A 312 19.50 32.60 -13.62
N PRO A 313 19.66 33.67 -14.41
CA PRO A 313 18.54 34.39 -15.03
C PRO A 313 17.55 33.50 -15.79
N ILE A 314 18.06 32.51 -16.53
CA ILE A 314 17.23 31.57 -17.31
C ILE A 314 16.47 30.60 -16.40
N VAL A 315 17.12 30.07 -15.36
CA VAL A 315 16.48 29.15 -14.40
C VAL A 315 15.39 29.88 -13.63
N LYS A 316 15.71 31.09 -13.15
CA LYS A 316 14.77 31.97 -12.47
C LYS A 316 13.54 32.26 -13.34
N SER A 317 13.75 32.70 -14.59
CA SER A 317 12.68 33.04 -15.53
C SER A 317 11.73 31.85 -15.77
N VAL A 318 12.25 30.65 -16.00
CA VAL A 318 11.41 29.47 -16.23
C VAL A 318 10.61 29.09 -14.99
N LEU A 319 11.22 29.19 -13.79
CA LEU A 319 10.51 28.92 -12.54
C LEU A 319 9.45 29.97 -12.22
N GLU A 320 9.66 31.24 -12.61
CA GLU A 320 8.67 32.31 -12.46
C GLU A 320 7.44 32.12 -13.36
N GLU A 321 7.61 31.51 -14.54
CA GLU A 321 6.50 31.08 -15.39
C GLU A 321 5.68 29.93 -14.76
N GLN A 322 6.25 29.18 -13.83
CA GLN A 322 5.59 28.06 -13.12
C GLN A 322 5.00 28.48 -11.76
N VAL A 323 4.59 29.74 -11.63
CA VAL A 323 3.88 30.24 -10.44
C VAL A 323 2.42 30.48 -10.79
N MET A 324 1.55 29.71 -10.15
CA MET A 324 0.10 29.87 -10.25
C MET A 324 -0.37 31.04 -9.39
N GLY A 325 -1.32 31.83 -9.90
CA GLY A 325 -1.85 33.01 -9.22
C GLY A 325 -0.80 34.08 -8.95
N GLN A 326 0.06 34.39 -9.92
CA GLN A 326 0.89 35.59 -9.85
C GLN A 326 0.02 36.84 -9.58
N PRO A 327 0.55 37.91 -8.95
CA PRO A 327 -0.26 39.06 -8.54
C PRO A 327 -1.13 39.69 -9.63
N ASN A 328 -0.67 39.66 -10.89
CA ASN A 328 -1.41 40.19 -12.05
C ASN A 328 -2.00 39.09 -12.95
N ALA A 329 -2.01 37.83 -12.50
CA ALA A 329 -2.60 36.74 -13.26
C ALA A 329 -4.12 36.89 -13.31
N GLN A 330 -4.69 36.61 -14.48
CA GLN A 330 -6.14 36.53 -14.63
C GLN A 330 -6.70 35.47 -13.68
N ALA A 331 -7.65 35.87 -12.83
CA ALA A 331 -8.32 34.95 -11.93
C ALA A 331 -9.28 34.02 -12.71
N PRO A 332 -9.54 32.80 -12.20
CA PRO A 332 -10.64 31.98 -12.69
C PRO A 332 -11.97 32.76 -12.66
N ASN A 333 -12.75 32.64 -13.73
CA ASN A 333 -14.03 33.36 -13.90
C ASN A 333 -15.26 32.57 -13.41
N VAL A 334 -15.05 31.43 -12.75
CA VAL A 334 -16.09 30.60 -12.11
C VAL A 334 -15.66 30.26 -10.68
N PRO A 335 -16.59 29.90 -9.78
CA PRO A 335 -16.27 29.63 -8.38
C PRO A 335 -15.16 28.59 -8.18
N VAL A 336 -14.23 28.88 -7.25
CA VAL A 336 -13.11 28.00 -6.89
C VAL A 336 -13.18 27.60 -5.42
N PHE A 337 -13.05 26.31 -5.15
CA PHE A 337 -12.80 25.76 -3.82
C PHE A 337 -11.34 25.28 -3.74
N MET A 338 -10.57 25.85 -2.82
CA MET A 338 -9.20 25.43 -2.51
C MET A 338 -9.14 24.88 -1.09
N SER A 339 -8.35 23.83 -0.87
CA SER A 339 -8.08 23.34 0.48
C SER A 339 -6.61 23.01 0.72
N HIS A 340 -6.20 23.04 1.99
CA HIS A 340 -4.83 22.67 2.36
C HIS A 340 -4.71 22.28 3.83
N GLY A 341 -3.84 21.30 4.12
CA GLY A 341 -3.45 20.96 5.50
C GLY A 341 -2.46 21.98 6.09
N SER A 342 -2.56 22.27 7.38
CA SER A 342 -1.61 23.19 8.05
C SER A 342 -0.21 22.62 8.15
N ASP A 343 -0.10 21.30 8.25
CA ASP A 343 1.14 20.56 8.53
C ASP A 343 1.60 19.78 7.29
N ASP A 344 1.19 20.21 6.10
CA ASP A 344 1.50 19.57 4.84
C ASP A 344 3.02 19.48 4.62
N GLU A 345 3.54 18.27 4.73
CA GLU A 345 4.95 17.91 4.71
C GLU A 345 5.53 17.85 3.29
N VAL A 346 4.67 17.82 2.26
CA VAL A 346 5.02 17.69 0.83
C VAL A 346 4.87 19.01 0.08
N VAL A 347 3.76 19.73 0.31
CA VAL A 347 3.40 20.95 -0.40
C VAL A 347 3.15 22.08 0.60
N PRO A 348 3.96 23.15 0.58
CA PRO A 348 3.84 24.21 1.56
C PRO A 348 2.53 25.00 1.37
N VAL A 349 1.72 25.07 2.44
CA VAL A 349 0.42 25.79 2.47
C VAL A 349 0.53 27.27 2.10
N LYS A 350 1.70 27.87 2.33
CA LYS A 350 1.96 29.29 2.05
C LYS A 350 1.69 29.64 0.58
N GLY A 351 2.22 28.87 -0.36
CA GLY A 351 2.01 29.12 -1.78
C GLY A 351 0.54 29.06 -2.17
N ALA A 352 -0.23 28.12 -1.64
CA ALA A 352 -1.66 27.99 -1.93
C ALA A 352 -2.47 29.18 -1.40
N LEU A 353 -2.14 29.67 -0.20
CA LEU A 353 -2.75 30.88 0.37
C LEU A 353 -2.44 32.13 -0.48
N GLU A 354 -1.18 32.31 -0.90
CA GLU A 354 -0.77 33.43 -1.75
C GLU A 354 -1.50 33.42 -3.11
N THR A 355 -1.58 32.25 -3.76
CA THR A 355 -2.33 32.08 -5.02
C THR A 355 -3.80 32.44 -4.85
N PHE A 356 -4.46 31.93 -3.81
CA PHE A 356 -5.87 32.23 -3.55
C PHE A 356 -6.08 33.72 -3.29
N SER A 357 -5.26 34.34 -2.43
CA SER A 357 -5.33 35.78 -2.16
C SER A 357 -5.13 36.63 -3.41
N ASN A 358 -4.19 36.27 -4.28
CA ASN A 358 -3.96 37.00 -5.53
C ASN A 358 -5.16 36.88 -6.49
N TRP A 359 -5.73 35.69 -6.64
CA TRP A 359 -6.95 35.54 -7.44
C TRP A 359 -8.13 36.29 -6.83
N CYS A 360 -8.28 36.31 -5.52
CA CYS A 360 -9.30 37.10 -4.82
C CYS A 360 -9.17 38.59 -5.09
N ASN A 361 -7.94 39.12 -5.04
CA ASN A 361 -7.65 40.51 -5.39
C ASN A 361 -7.97 40.81 -6.87
N ASN A 362 -7.94 39.78 -7.72
CA ASN A 362 -8.29 39.85 -9.14
C ASN A 362 -9.73 39.43 -9.45
N GLY A 363 -10.62 39.43 -8.44
CA GLY A 363 -12.06 39.26 -8.63
C GLY A 363 -12.59 37.83 -8.59
N LEU A 364 -11.82 36.87 -8.09
CA LEU A 364 -12.29 35.50 -7.87
C LEU A 364 -13.47 35.46 -6.87
N ASN A 365 -14.46 34.63 -7.17
CA ASN A 365 -15.38 34.10 -6.16
C ASN A 365 -14.87 32.73 -5.72
N GLY A 366 -14.63 32.51 -4.43
CA GLY A 366 -14.09 31.23 -3.99
C GLY A 366 -14.04 31.03 -2.49
N GLU A 367 -13.73 29.80 -2.10
CA GLU A 367 -13.57 29.39 -0.71
C GLU A 367 -12.22 28.72 -0.52
N PHE A 368 -11.48 29.12 0.51
CA PHE A 368 -10.27 28.45 0.95
C PHE A 368 -10.53 27.75 2.29
N LEU A 369 -10.39 26.43 2.33
CA LEU A 369 -10.55 25.60 3.51
C LEU A 369 -9.19 25.13 4.05
N LYS A 370 -8.81 25.60 5.23
CA LYS A 370 -7.58 25.17 5.90
C LYS A 370 -7.87 24.15 7.00
N PHE A 371 -7.24 22.99 6.95
CA PHE A 371 -7.30 22.00 8.03
C PHE A 371 -6.22 22.28 9.08
N THR A 372 -6.57 22.30 10.36
CA THR A 372 -5.66 22.69 11.47
C THR A 372 -5.65 21.73 12.65
N TYR A 373 -6.18 20.52 12.49
CA TYR A 373 -6.04 19.46 13.50
C TYR A 373 -4.59 18.95 13.54
N GLU A 374 -4.20 18.30 14.65
CA GLU A 374 -2.87 17.73 14.83
C GLU A 374 -2.55 16.70 13.72
N ASN A 375 -1.40 16.85 13.05
CA ASN A 375 -1.00 16.04 11.90
C ASN A 375 -1.87 16.24 10.66
N ALA A 376 -2.28 17.47 10.35
CA ALA A 376 -2.92 17.83 9.07
C ALA A 376 -1.92 17.80 7.89
N THR A 377 -1.30 16.64 7.67
CA THR A 377 -0.33 16.28 6.62
C THR A 377 -0.95 16.29 5.22
N HIS A 378 -0.14 16.13 4.17
CA HIS A 378 -0.57 16.06 2.77
C HIS A 378 -1.62 14.96 2.53
N THR A 379 -1.41 13.76 3.11
CA THR A 379 -2.34 12.63 2.90
C THR A 379 -3.64 12.82 3.68
N HIS A 380 -3.56 13.30 4.93
CA HIS A 380 -4.76 13.67 5.71
C HIS A 380 -5.55 14.81 5.05
N GLY A 381 -4.86 15.74 4.39
CA GLY A 381 -5.46 16.80 3.59
C GLY A 381 -6.25 16.26 2.39
N LEU A 382 -5.75 15.25 1.66
CA LEU A 382 -6.47 14.59 0.56
C LEU A 382 -7.82 14.08 1.07
N ILE A 383 -7.73 13.25 2.10
CA ILE A 383 -8.85 12.64 2.83
C ILE A 383 -9.88 13.69 3.25
N SER A 384 -9.44 14.74 3.92
CA SER A 384 -10.33 15.75 4.50
C SER A 384 -10.98 16.64 3.44
N THR A 385 -10.38 16.72 2.26
CA THR A 385 -10.87 17.56 1.15
C THR A 385 -11.97 16.87 0.35
N THR A 386 -11.91 15.56 0.17
CA THR A 386 -12.77 14.82 -0.77
C THR A 386 -14.25 15.14 -0.59
N VAL A 387 -14.74 15.13 0.64
CA VAL A 387 -16.18 15.34 0.92
C VAL A 387 -16.63 16.79 0.82
N PRO A 388 -15.93 17.77 1.44
CA PRO A 388 -16.22 19.18 1.20
C PRO A 388 -16.19 19.55 -0.28
N ALA A 389 -15.20 19.07 -1.04
CA ALA A 389 -15.10 19.32 -2.47
C ALA A 389 -16.24 18.69 -3.27
N PHE A 390 -16.60 17.44 -2.97
CA PHE A 390 -17.74 16.77 -3.62
C PHE A 390 -19.04 17.55 -3.42
N ASN A 391 -19.37 17.91 -2.18
CA ASN A 391 -20.57 18.69 -1.85
C ASN A 391 -20.56 20.06 -2.53
N TRP A 392 -19.41 20.73 -2.53
CA TRP A 392 -19.23 22.01 -3.23
C TRP A 392 -19.55 21.87 -4.71
N LEU A 393 -18.98 20.87 -5.38
CA LEU A 393 -19.18 20.66 -6.81
C LEU A 393 -20.62 20.26 -7.14
N LEU A 394 -21.26 19.40 -6.34
CA LEU A 394 -22.67 19.04 -6.53
C LEU A 394 -23.60 20.25 -6.44
N GLN A 395 -23.43 21.12 -5.43
CA GLN A 395 -24.24 22.33 -5.31
C GLN A 395 -24.13 23.23 -6.56
N HIS A 396 -22.94 23.33 -7.15
CA HIS A 396 -22.72 24.10 -8.37
C HIS A 396 -23.28 23.40 -9.62
N PHE A 397 -23.20 22.07 -9.71
CA PHE A 397 -23.90 21.30 -10.75
C PHE A 397 -25.41 21.50 -10.69
N GLU A 398 -26.01 21.58 -9.50
CA GLU A 398 -27.44 21.81 -9.30
C GLU A 398 -27.87 23.27 -9.55
N GLY A 399 -26.92 24.21 -9.53
CA GLY A 399 -27.20 25.65 -9.60
C GLY A 399 -27.55 26.29 -8.24
N ASN A 400 -27.31 25.57 -7.15
CA ASN A 400 -27.51 26.00 -5.76
C ASN A 400 -26.24 26.66 -5.16
N GLY A 401 -25.08 26.53 -5.82
CA GLY A 401 -23.80 27.10 -5.40
C GLY A 401 -23.77 28.63 -5.48
N ASN A 402 -24.05 29.30 -4.37
CA ASN A 402 -24.07 30.76 -4.27
C ASN A 402 -22.80 31.29 -3.59
N GLN A 403 -21.62 31.13 -4.21
CA GLN A 403 -20.40 31.75 -3.71
C GLN A 403 -20.25 33.18 -4.25
N LYS A 404 -20.14 34.16 -3.34
CA LYS A 404 -19.84 35.56 -3.66
C LYS A 404 -18.63 36.04 -2.87
N GLY A 405 -17.67 36.63 -3.58
CA GLY A 405 -16.38 37.02 -3.02
C GLY A 405 -15.56 35.82 -2.54
N CYS A 406 -14.49 36.13 -1.81
CA CYS A 406 -13.61 35.12 -1.25
C CYS A 406 -13.83 34.91 0.25
N THR A 407 -13.92 33.65 0.65
CA THR A 407 -14.04 33.23 2.05
C THR A 407 -12.86 32.37 2.46
N HIS A 408 -12.41 32.53 3.71
CA HIS A 408 -11.45 31.63 4.35
C HIS A 408 -12.15 30.91 5.49
N LYS A 409 -12.06 29.59 5.53
CA LYS A 409 -12.57 28.74 6.60
C LYS A 409 -11.45 27.89 7.18
N THR A 410 -11.60 27.58 8.46
CA THR A 410 -10.71 26.67 9.17
C THR A 410 -11.53 25.49 9.66
N TYR A 411 -10.92 24.30 9.63
CA TYR A 411 -11.53 23.07 10.10
C TYR A 411 -10.55 22.35 11.03
N ASP A 412 -10.94 22.22 12.30
CA ASP A 412 -10.10 21.75 13.40
C ASP A 412 -10.39 20.31 13.82
N GLN A 413 -11.25 19.60 13.07
CA GLN A 413 -11.59 18.20 13.31
C GLN A 413 -11.58 17.41 12.00
N LEU A 414 -11.36 16.10 12.05
CA LEU A 414 -11.56 15.23 10.89
C LEU A 414 -13.06 15.09 10.56
N VAL A 415 -13.40 15.00 9.27
CA VAL A 415 -14.78 14.76 8.80
C VAL A 415 -15.28 13.43 9.35
N LYS A 416 -16.40 13.44 10.08
CA LYS A 416 -16.95 12.23 10.71
C LYS A 416 -17.88 11.46 9.76
N PRO A 417 -17.71 10.14 9.59
CA PRO A 417 -18.54 9.34 8.68
C PRO A 417 -20.03 9.31 9.05
N GLU A 418 -20.35 9.39 10.34
CA GLU A 418 -21.71 9.37 10.90
C GLU A 418 -22.66 10.47 10.38
N ASN A 419 -22.12 11.52 9.75
CA ASN A 419 -22.90 12.62 9.18
C ASN A 419 -23.35 12.36 7.71
N TYR A 420 -23.00 11.20 7.14
CA TYR A 420 -23.22 10.88 5.73
C TYR A 420 -23.87 9.50 5.57
N ASN A 421 -24.47 9.24 4.40
CA ASN A 421 -25.16 7.99 4.06
C ASN A 421 -24.63 7.39 2.74
N GLY A 422 -24.88 6.11 2.50
CA GLY A 422 -24.56 5.41 1.24
C GLY A 422 -23.06 5.28 0.97
N THR A 423 -22.65 5.24 -0.30
CA THR A 423 -21.23 5.10 -0.71
C THR A 423 -20.34 6.17 -0.08
N MET A 424 -20.87 7.36 0.20
CA MET A 424 -20.12 8.44 0.86
C MET A 424 -19.78 8.11 2.30
N LYS A 425 -20.69 7.44 3.03
CA LYS A 425 -20.41 6.90 4.35
C LYS A 425 -19.34 5.81 4.27
N ASP A 426 -19.46 4.89 3.31
CA ASP A 426 -18.50 3.79 3.14
C ASP A 426 -17.10 4.31 2.78
N VAL A 427 -17.00 5.32 1.91
CA VAL A 427 -15.75 6.00 1.56
C VAL A 427 -15.20 6.77 2.76
N LEU A 428 -16.05 7.42 3.55
CA LEU A 428 -15.64 8.12 4.77
C LEU A 428 -15.24 7.17 5.89
N GLU A 429 -15.86 6.01 6.05
CA GLU A 429 -15.45 4.98 7.03
C GLU A 429 -14.13 4.34 6.60
N MET A 430 -13.95 4.10 5.30
CA MET A 430 -12.66 3.71 4.73
C MET A 430 -11.58 4.78 4.99
N ILE A 431 -11.95 6.06 4.90
CA ILE A 431 -11.05 7.22 5.06
C ILE A 431 -10.78 7.60 6.52
N ASP A 432 -11.77 7.49 7.41
CA ASP A 432 -11.64 7.74 8.86
C ASP A 432 -10.83 6.58 9.48
N GLY A 433 -11.04 5.37 8.97
CA GLY A 433 -10.17 4.21 9.14
C GLY A 433 -8.81 4.31 8.44
N LEU A 434 -8.53 5.37 7.65
CA LEU A 434 -7.21 5.78 7.09
C LEU A 434 -6.55 6.94 7.88
N SER A 435 -7.31 7.64 8.75
CA SER A 435 -6.87 8.78 9.57
C SER A 435 -6.50 8.45 11.02
N GLY A 436 -6.48 7.16 11.38
CA GLY A 436 -6.08 6.69 12.72
C GLY A 436 -7.12 6.94 13.81
N LYS A 437 -8.34 7.35 13.47
CA LYS A 437 -9.44 7.40 14.43
C LYS A 437 -10.00 6.00 14.62
N LYS A 438 -10.06 5.55 15.87
CA LYS A 438 -10.62 4.25 16.30
C LYS A 438 -12.03 4.09 15.74
N ILE A 439 -12.19 3.33 14.66
CA ILE A 439 -13.49 2.81 14.24
C ILE A 439 -13.62 1.43 14.88
N GLY A 440 -14.48 1.35 15.90
CA GLY A 440 -14.77 0.16 16.68
C GLY A 440 -14.45 0.32 18.18
N PRO A 441 -15.23 -0.29 19.10
CA PRO A 441 -15.02 -0.24 20.55
C PRO A 441 -13.83 -1.11 21.02
N ALA A 442 -12.80 -1.30 20.18
CA ALA A 442 -11.63 -2.10 20.52
C ALA A 442 -10.77 -1.31 21.51
N HIS A 443 -10.79 -1.77 22.76
CA HIS A 443 -9.86 -1.33 23.79
C HIS A 443 -8.52 -2.05 23.57
N VAL A 444 -7.42 -1.34 23.80
CA VAL A 444 -6.11 -2.01 23.78
C VAL A 444 -6.10 -3.12 24.85
N PRO A 445 -5.40 -4.24 24.62
CA PRO A 445 -5.40 -5.39 25.51
C PRO A 445 -5.28 -5.09 27.02
N SER A 446 -4.43 -4.14 27.43
CA SER A 446 -4.29 -3.71 28.83
C SER A 446 -5.57 -3.10 29.43
N GLU A 447 -6.35 -2.39 28.61
CA GLU A 447 -7.60 -1.73 28.99
C GLU A 447 -8.82 -2.64 28.87
N ASP A 448 -8.70 -3.77 28.17
CA ASP A 448 -9.81 -4.68 27.87
C ASP A 448 -9.89 -5.86 28.88
N PRO A 449 -10.95 -5.94 29.71
CA PRO A 449 -11.14 -7.03 30.65
C PRO A 449 -11.20 -8.41 30.00
N PHE A 450 -11.44 -8.50 28.70
CA PHE A 450 -11.42 -9.75 27.94
C PHE A 450 -10.07 -10.47 28.04
N TYR A 451 -8.95 -9.74 28.12
CA TYR A 451 -7.61 -10.33 28.20
C TYR A 451 -7.21 -10.76 29.62
N ARG A 452 -8.09 -10.56 30.61
CA ARG A 452 -7.84 -10.93 32.01
C ARG A 452 -8.37 -12.35 32.30
N PRO A 453 -7.49 -13.30 32.65
CA PRO A 453 -7.91 -14.65 32.94
C PRO A 453 -8.65 -14.73 34.30
N PRO A 454 -9.54 -15.74 34.49
CA PRO A 454 -10.25 -15.95 35.74
C PRO A 454 -9.32 -16.47 36.85
N SER A 455 -9.73 -16.45 38.12
CA SER A 455 -8.96 -17.09 39.21
C SER A 455 -8.74 -18.59 38.95
N GLY A 456 -7.57 -19.13 39.31
CA GLY A 456 -7.24 -20.55 39.11
C GLY A 456 -6.90 -20.94 37.67
N TRP A 457 -6.80 -19.98 36.75
CA TRP A 457 -6.52 -20.26 35.32
C TRP A 457 -5.21 -21.03 35.07
N LYS A 458 -4.23 -20.93 35.96
CA LYS A 458 -2.92 -21.57 35.82
C LYS A 458 -2.99 -23.10 35.84
N ASP A 459 -3.98 -23.65 36.56
CA ASP A 459 -4.16 -25.09 36.74
C ASP A 459 -4.92 -25.76 35.57
N ALA A 460 -5.47 -24.95 34.65
CA ALA A 460 -6.14 -25.45 33.47
C ALA A 460 -5.14 -26.05 32.47
N LYS A 461 -5.63 -26.96 31.62
CA LYS A 461 -4.81 -27.60 30.57
C LYS A 461 -4.49 -26.62 29.43
N PRO A 462 -3.32 -26.74 28.79
CA PRO A 462 -3.01 -26.02 27.55
C PRO A 462 -4.17 -26.07 26.54
N GLY A 463 -4.51 -24.93 25.93
CA GLY A 463 -5.64 -24.79 24.99
C GLY A 463 -7.02 -24.58 25.63
N THR A 464 -7.16 -24.60 26.96
CA THR A 464 -8.46 -24.34 27.62
C THR A 464 -8.94 -22.92 27.32
N VAL A 465 -10.13 -22.78 26.73
CA VAL A 465 -10.78 -21.49 26.47
C VAL A 465 -11.48 -20.98 27.74
N PHE A 466 -11.14 -19.76 28.18
CA PHE A 466 -11.75 -19.13 29.36
C PHE A 466 -12.84 -18.13 29.00
N ARG A 467 -12.66 -17.41 27.90
CA ARG A 467 -13.59 -16.39 27.41
C ARG A 467 -13.66 -16.46 25.90
N SER A 468 -14.85 -16.22 25.37
CA SER A 468 -15.06 -16.05 23.93
C SER A 468 -15.94 -14.84 23.67
N ARG A 469 -15.65 -14.06 22.63
CA ARG A 469 -16.55 -13.01 22.13
C ARG A 469 -16.60 -13.02 20.61
N GLN A 470 -17.74 -12.65 20.06
CA GLN A 470 -17.84 -12.36 18.64
C GLN A 470 -17.26 -10.96 18.39
N VAL A 471 -16.53 -10.80 17.29
CA VAL A 471 -15.92 -9.52 16.91
C VAL A 471 -16.21 -9.21 15.45
N GLU A 472 -16.15 -7.94 15.11
CA GLU A 472 -16.12 -7.49 13.71
C GLU A 472 -14.66 -7.38 13.27
N ILE A 473 -14.38 -7.84 12.06
CA ILE A 473 -13.07 -7.74 11.44
C ILE A 473 -13.14 -6.63 10.39
N HIS A 474 -12.29 -5.62 10.55
CA HIS A 474 -12.20 -4.50 9.62
C HIS A 474 -10.99 -4.72 8.70
N ALA A 475 -11.26 -4.98 7.43
CA ALA A 475 -10.25 -5.20 6.39
C ALA A 475 -10.39 -4.16 5.26
N PHE A 476 -9.29 -3.91 4.54
CA PHE A 476 -9.25 -2.99 3.39
C PHE A 476 -10.28 -3.34 2.30
N LEU A 477 -10.51 -4.64 2.08
CA LEU A 477 -11.58 -5.18 1.26
C LEU A 477 -12.68 -5.66 2.19
N LYS A 478 -13.96 -5.44 1.85
CA LYS A 478 -15.09 -5.95 2.63
C LYS A 478 -15.02 -7.48 2.70
N ALA A 479 -14.47 -7.98 3.79
CA ALA A 479 -14.38 -9.41 4.07
C ALA A 479 -15.82 -9.92 4.22
N HIS A 480 -16.34 -10.64 3.22
CA HIS A 480 -17.60 -11.36 3.35
C HIS A 480 -17.38 -12.60 4.22
N VAL A 481 -17.18 -12.37 5.51
CA VAL A 481 -17.06 -13.41 6.53
C VAL A 481 -18.40 -13.57 7.23
N LYS A 482 -18.73 -14.81 7.61
CA LYS A 482 -19.97 -15.13 8.34
C LYS A 482 -19.90 -14.61 9.77
N GLU A 483 -18.77 -14.86 10.42
CA GLU A 483 -18.52 -14.49 11.81
C GLU A 483 -17.02 -14.53 12.11
N ALA A 484 -16.61 -13.79 13.12
CA ALA A 484 -15.28 -13.89 13.70
C ALA A 484 -15.38 -13.92 15.23
N TRP A 485 -14.48 -14.69 15.85
CA TRP A 485 -14.47 -14.95 17.29
C TRP A 485 -13.09 -14.67 17.86
N GLN A 486 -13.04 -14.14 19.07
CA GLN A 486 -11.82 -14.13 19.87
C GLN A 486 -11.95 -15.09 21.02
N LEU A 487 -10.90 -15.86 21.26
CA LEU A 487 -10.83 -16.86 22.32
C LEU A 487 -9.63 -16.52 23.22
N LEU A 488 -9.87 -16.21 24.50
CA LEU A 488 -8.82 -16.16 25.51
C LEU A 488 -8.55 -17.58 25.98
N TYR A 489 -7.31 -18.06 25.85
CA TYR A 489 -6.96 -19.43 26.21
C TYR A 489 -5.71 -19.53 27.09
N ARG A 490 -5.61 -20.65 27.82
CA ARG A 490 -4.42 -21.05 28.59
C ARG A 490 -3.34 -21.55 27.64
N THR A 491 -2.12 -21.06 27.82
CA THR A 491 -0.93 -21.53 27.10
C THR A 491 0.28 -21.58 28.04
N ASN A 492 1.43 -22.00 27.53
CA ASN A 492 2.70 -21.92 28.21
C ASN A 492 3.63 -20.86 27.61
N PHE A 493 4.67 -20.53 28.38
CA PHE A 493 5.74 -19.62 28.02
C PHE A 493 6.84 -20.33 27.22
N ALA A 494 8.12 -20.15 27.55
CA ALA A 494 9.22 -20.85 26.92
C ALA A 494 9.29 -22.33 27.33
N SER A 495 8.82 -22.68 28.53
CA SER A 495 8.75 -24.06 29.05
C SER A 495 7.32 -24.51 29.38
N ASP A 496 7.10 -25.82 29.39
CA ASP A 496 5.80 -26.46 29.58
C ASP A 496 5.15 -26.21 30.96
N ASP A 497 5.95 -25.82 31.95
CA ASP A 497 5.59 -25.59 33.34
C ASP A 497 5.38 -24.11 33.69
N GLU A 498 5.54 -23.20 32.73
CA GLU A 498 5.34 -21.77 32.90
C GLU A 498 4.00 -21.32 32.28
N PRO A 499 2.87 -21.42 33.01
CA PRO A 499 1.56 -21.07 32.47
C PRO A 499 1.44 -19.57 32.18
N THR A 500 0.84 -19.26 31.04
CA THR A 500 0.42 -17.92 30.60
C THR A 500 -0.92 -17.99 29.85
N THR A 501 -1.37 -16.85 29.33
CA THR A 501 -2.60 -16.75 28.54
C THR A 501 -2.38 -15.83 27.36
N THR A 502 -3.07 -16.09 26.27
CA THR A 502 -3.14 -15.20 25.12
C THR A 502 -4.48 -15.37 24.39
N VAL A 503 -4.67 -14.61 23.32
CA VAL A 503 -5.89 -14.63 22.50
C VAL A 503 -5.60 -15.22 21.12
N THR A 504 -6.60 -15.85 20.51
CA THR A 504 -6.61 -16.17 19.09
C THR A 504 -7.87 -15.60 18.45
N THR A 505 -7.74 -15.09 17.22
CA THR A 505 -8.86 -14.63 16.39
C THR A 505 -9.19 -15.70 15.37
N VAL A 506 -10.42 -16.20 15.40
CA VAL A 506 -10.92 -17.22 14.48
C VAL A 506 -11.90 -16.58 13.51
N ILE A 507 -11.66 -16.73 12.22
CA ILE A 507 -12.42 -16.10 11.15
C ILE A 507 -13.10 -17.19 10.32
N VAL A 508 -14.43 -17.08 10.19
CA VAL A 508 -15.29 -18.10 9.59
C VAL A 508 -15.91 -17.54 8.30
N PRO A 509 -15.64 -18.12 7.13
CA PRO A 509 -16.27 -17.69 5.89
C PRO A 509 -17.68 -18.28 5.75
N TYR A 510 -18.52 -17.71 4.88
CA TYR A 510 -19.88 -18.24 4.64
C TYR A 510 -19.90 -19.64 4.02
N ASN A 511 -18.85 -20.02 3.28
CA ASN A 511 -18.66 -21.33 2.66
C ASN A 511 -17.75 -22.25 3.49
N ALA A 512 -17.73 -22.09 4.82
CA ALA A 512 -16.84 -22.83 5.73
C ALA A 512 -16.93 -24.36 5.55
N LYS A 513 -15.76 -24.99 5.40
CA LYS A 513 -15.51 -26.44 5.40
C LYS A 513 -15.12 -26.86 6.82
N GLN A 514 -16.06 -27.41 7.58
CA GLN A 514 -15.92 -27.66 9.03
C GLN A 514 -14.87 -28.71 9.41
N GLU A 515 -14.32 -29.44 8.43
CA GLU A 515 -13.26 -30.44 8.63
C GLU A 515 -11.84 -29.92 8.32
N ARG A 516 -11.69 -28.61 8.09
CA ARG A 516 -10.41 -27.99 7.70
C ARG A 516 -10.16 -26.68 8.45
N LEU A 517 -8.99 -26.59 9.08
CA LEU A 517 -8.51 -25.40 9.77
C LEU A 517 -7.16 -24.96 9.18
N VAL A 518 -7.03 -23.66 8.93
CA VAL A 518 -5.74 -23.03 8.60
C VAL A 518 -5.30 -22.20 9.79
N LEU A 519 -4.12 -22.52 10.32
CA LEU A 519 -3.38 -21.58 11.16
C LEU A 519 -2.69 -20.58 10.22
N TYR A 520 -3.00 -19.31 10.38
CA TYR A 520 -2.27 -18.23 9.73
C TYR A 520 -1.34 -17.56 10.76
N ALA A 521 -0.04 -17.72 10.56
CA ALA A 521 1.00 -17.16 11.40
C ALA A 521 1.38 -15.76 10.91
N GLU A 522 0.93 -14.74 11.64
CA GLU A 522 1.12 -13.33 11.31
C GLU A 522 2.57 -12.85 11.55
N TYR A 523 3.09 -12.00 10.67
CA TYR A 523 4.35 -11.26 10.90
C TYR A 523 4.13 -9.93 11.65
N GLN A 524 3.69 -10.01 12.91
CA GLN A 524 3.46 -8.82 13.77
C GLN A 524 4.75 -8.00 14.02
N ASP A 525 5.86 -8.70 14.25
CA ASP A 525 7.24 -8.21 14.31
C ASP A 525 7.48 -6.92 15.11
N SER A 526 6.72 -6.76 16.20
CA SER A 526 6.71 -5.61 17.09
C SER A 526 6.08 -5.95 18.43
N ASN A 527 6.29 -5.12 19.46
CA ASN A 527 5.91 -5.44 20.84
C ASN A 527 4.74 -4.59 21.39
N GLY A 528 4.18 -3.69 20.59
CA GLY A 528 3.05 -2.86 21.00
C GLY A 528 1.75 -3.66 21.12
N GLU A 529 0.97 -3.41 22.18
CA GLU A 529 -0.33 -4.07 22.37
C GLU A 529 -1.32 -3.75 21.25
N LYS A 530 -1.20 -2.58 20.62
CA LYS A 530 -2.01 -2.18 19.45
C LYS A 530 -1.65 -2.94 18.16
N CYS A 531 -0.57 -3.72 18.17
CA CYS A 531 -0.07 -4.46 17.02
C CYS A 531 -0.46 -5.94 17.08
N MET A 532 -1.04 -6.39 18.21
CA MET A 532 -1.51 -7.76 18.37
C MET A 532 -2.61 -8.05 17.35
N PRO A 533 -2.59 -9.18 16.63
CA PRO A 533 -3.59 -9.55 15.62
C PRO A 533 -5.03 -9.41 16.12
N SER A 534 -5.30 -9.84 17.35
CA SER A 534 -6.61 -9.70 18.00
C SER A 534 -7.08 -8.26 18.15
N PHE A 535 -6.18 -7.32 18.37
CA PHE A 535 -6.54 -5.90 18.42
C PHE A 535 -6.59 -5.29 17.01
N SER A 536 -5.53 -5.47 16.22
CA SER A 536 -5.34 -4.77 14.95
C SER A 536 -6.43 -5.13 13.93
N TYR A 537 -6.91 -6.37 13.92
CA TYR A 537 -8.00 -6.79 13.03
C TYR A 537 -9.36 -6.20 13.40
N GLN A 538 -9.57 -5.85 14.67
CA GLN A 538 -10.77 -5.12 15.13
C GLN A 538 -10.62 -3.62 14.98
N ALA A 539 -9.41 -3.07 15.17
CA ALA A 539 -9.18 -1.64 15.07
C ALA A 539 -9.09 -1.14 13.62
N GLY A 540 -8.92 -2.06 12.67
CA GLY A 540 -8.98 -1.79 11.24
C GLY A 540 -7.67 -1.29 10.64
N PHE A 541 -7.75 -0.95 9.35
CA PHE A 541 -6.62 -0.74 8.42
C PHE A 541 -5.53 0.22 8.93
N THR A 542 -5.87 1.24 9.72
CA THR A 542 -4.90 2.23 10.23
C THR A 542 -4.19 1.88 11.50
N SER A 543 -4.71 0.93 12.28
CA SER A 543 -4.11 0.62 13.58
C SER A 543 -2.71 0.06 13.42
N ASP A 544 -2.53 -0.81 12.41
CA ASP A 544 -1.26 -1.33 11.95
C ASP A 544 -1.36 -1.76 10.47
N LEU A 545 -0.52 -1.17 9.62
CA LEU A 545 -0.47 -1.50 8.20
C LEU A 545 0.02 -2.94 7.96
N SER A 546 0.83 -3.50 8.87
CA SER A 546 1.29 -4.89 8.77
C SER A 546 0.12 -5.87 8.88
N ALA A 547 -0.83 -5.60 9.78
CA ALA A 547 -2.03 -6.40 9.99
C ALA A 547 -2.91 -6.45 8.73
N THR A 548 -3.01 -5.35 7.99
CA THR A 548 -3.74 -5.33 6.71
C THR A 548 -3.13 -6.27 5.69
N MET A 549 -1.80 -6.23 5.52
CA MET A 549 -1.13 -7.09 4.54
C MET A 549 -1.30 -8.57 4.88
N ASN A 550 -1.32 -8.89 6.18
CA ASN A 550 -1.61 -10.23 6.67
C ASN A 550 -3.04 -10.65 6.36
N MET A 551 -4.02 -9.76 6.58
CA MET A 551 -5.42 -10.02 6.25
C MET A 551 -5.63 -10.34 4.77
N ALA A 552 -4.87 -9.71 3.85
CA ALA A 552 -4.96 -10.04 2.43
C ALA A 552 -4.62 -11.51 2.13
N SER A 553 -3.66 -12.09 2.86
CA SER A 553 -3.29 -13.50 2.73
C SER A 553 -4.32 -14.42 3.40
N VAL A 554 -4.87 -13.99 4.55
CA VAL A 554 -5.98 -14.68 5.24
C VAL A 554 -7.20 -14.80 4.31
N LEU A 555 -7.55 -13.75 3.58
CA LEU A 555 -8.68 -13.74 2.64
C LEU A 555 -8.57 -14.82 1.55
N VAL A 556 -7.36 -15.20 1.11
CA VAL A 556 -7.16 -16.27 0.13
C VAL A 556 -7.62 -17.62 0.69
N PHE A 557 -7.31 -17.92 1.96
CA PHE A 557 -7.76 -19.15 2.62
C PHE A 557 -9.26 -19.13 2.91
N LEU A 558 -9.80 -17.99 3.32
CA LEU A 558 -11.24 -17.82 3.56
C LEU A 558 -12.05 -18.05 2.28
N GLN A 559 -11.56 -17.61 1.13
CA GLN A 559 -12.24 -17.81 -0.16
C GLN A 559 -12.39 -19.30 -0.51
N GLU A 560 -11.39 -20.13 -0.19
CA GLU A 560 -11.49 -21.60 -0.34
C GLU A 560 -12.44 -22.25 0.68
N GLY A 561 -13.04 -21.47 1.57
CA GLY A 561 -13.92 -21.97 2.62
C GLY A 561 -13.17 -22.53 3.81
N TYR A 562 -11.88 -22.25 3.98
CA TYR A 562 -11.17 -22.65 5.20
C TYR A 562 -11.51 -21.71 6.34
N ILE A 563 -11.74 -22.28 7.52
CA ILE A 563 -11.74 -21.49 8.75
C ILE A 563 -10.29 -21.14 9.07
N VAL A 564 -10.02 -19.90 9.42
CA VAL A 564 -8.66 -19.41 9.72
C VAL A 564 -8.56 -19.04 11.19
N THR A 565 -7.52 -19.53 11.87
CA THR A 565 -7.16 -19.09 13.23
C THR A 565 -5.87 -18.29 13.19
N VAL A 566 -5.85 -17.15 13.88
CA VAL A 566 -4.74 -16.21 13.97
C VAL A 566 -4.43 -15.93 15.45
N PRO A 567 -3.53 -16.74 16.06
CA PRO A 567 -3.11 -16.54 17.44
C PRO A 567 -2.27 -15.28 17.60
N ASP A 568 -2.44 -14.59 18.73
CA ASP A 568 -1.49 -13.59 19.20
C ASP A 568 -0.21 -14.29 19.68
N LYS A 569 0.62 -14.64 18.70
CA LYS A 569 1.80 -15.51 18.83
C LYS A 569 2.80 -15.04 19.86
N GLN A 570 2.82 -13.74 20.14
CA GLN A 570 3.79 -13.11 21.03
C GLN A 570 3.28 -13.04 22.47
N GLY A 571 2.03 -13.42 22.72
CA GLY A 571 1.46 -13.55 24.06
C GLY A 571 1.15 -12.21 24.71
N LYS A 572 0.57 -12.25 25.92
CA LYS A 572 0.21 -11.05 26.70
C LYS A 572 1.38 -10.11 27.06
N ARG A 573 2.63 -10.51 26.81
CA ARG A 573 3.82 -9.67 27.03
C ARG A 573 4.46 -9.18 25.72
N ASN A 574 3.88 -9.53 24.57
CA ASN A 574 4.39 -9.19 23.24
C ASN A 574 5.88 -9.51 23.06
N MET A 575 6.22 -10.79 23.14
CA MET A 575 7.59 -11.31 23.08
C MET A 575 8.02 -11.70 21.67
N PHE A 576 8.10 -10.72 20.78
CA PHE A 576 8.60 -10.94 19.43
C PHE A 576 9.93 -11.70 19.41
N ALA A 577 10.04 -12.68 18.51
CA ALA A 577 11.22 -13.48 18.20
C ALA A 577 11.57 -14.55 19.25
N ALA A 578 10.79 -14.71 20.32
CA ALA A 578 10.95 -15.81 21.26
C ALA A 578 10.33 -17.10 20.70
N GLY A 579 11.14 -17.91 20.01
CA GLY A 579 10.69 -19.06 19.23
C GLY A 579 9.83 -20.07 19.99
N HIS A 580 10.33 -20.57 21.12
CA HIS A 580 9.59 -21.53 21.97
C HIS A 580 8.26 -20.97 22.46
N VAL A 581 8.24 -19.69 22.86
CA VAL A 581 7.03 -19.00 23.29
C VAL A 581 6.03 -18.90 22.13
N GLU A 582 6.47 -18.48 20.95
CA GLU A 582 5.60 -18.40 19.77
C GLU A 582 5.06 -19.78 19.37
N GLY A 583 5.86 -20.85 19.50
CA GLY A 583 5.45 -22.22 19.22
C GLY A 583 4.37 -22.75 20.17
N HIS A 584 4.58 -22.66 21.50
CA HIS A 584 3.59 -23.11 22.49
C HIS A 584 2.26 -22.38 22.35
N GLN A 585 2.30 -21.06 22.25
CA GLN A 585 1.11 -20.22 22.10
C GLN A 585 0.36 -20.57 20.82
N THR A 586 1.06 -20.85 19.74
CA THR A 586 0.44 -21.24 18.47
C THR A 586 -0.28 -22.58 18.54
N LEU A 587 0.38 -23.61 19.09
CA LEU A 587 -0.20 -24.95 19.22
C LEU A 587 -1.41 -24.95 20.16
N ASP A 588 -1.34 -24.20 21.25
CA ASP A 588 -2.46 -24.02 22.18
C ASP A 588 -3.59 -23.17 21.58
N GLY A 589 -3.28 -22.23 20.70
CA GLY A 589 -4.29 -21.49 19.91
C GLY A 589 -5.06 -22.38 18.94
N ILE A 590 -4.39 -23.38 18.35
CA ILE A 590 -5.04 -24.42 17.55
C ILE A 590 -5.95 -25.28 18.45
N ARG A 591 -5.45 -25.75 19.61
CA ARG A 591 -6.27 -26.51 20.59
C ARG A 591 -7.51 -25.73 21.03
N ALA A 592 -7.34 -24.45 21.34
CA ALA A 592 -8.43 -23.55 21.72
C ALA A 592 -9.48 -23.42 20.61
N THR A 593 -9.04 -23.32 19.35
CA THR A 593 -9.93 -23.23 18.20
C THR A 593 -10.69 -24.53 17.95
N LEU A 594 -9.99 -25.67 17.98
CA LEU A 594 -10.59 -26.98 17.76
C LEU A 594 -11.58 -27.38 18.87
N SER A 595 -11.33 -26.94 20.11
CA SER A 595 -12.23 -27.18 21.26
C SER A 595 -13.38 -26.17 21.38
N PHE A 596 -13.46 -25.18 20.49
CA PHE A 596 -14.52 -24.19 20.55
C PHE A 596 -15.82 -24.71 19.94
N ASP A 597 -16.74 -25.17 20.81
CA ASP A 597 -17.98 -25.88 20.46
C ASP A 597 -18.83 -25.20 19.36
N LYS A 598 -18.79 -23.87 19.25
CA LYS A 598 -19.58 -23.14 18.24
C LYS A 598 -19.16 -23.42 16.80
N LEU A 599 -17.95 -23.93 16.58
CA LEU A 599 -17.40 -24.21 15.25
C LEU A 599 -17.61 -25.65 14.79
N GLY A 600 -17.94 -26.57 15.71
CA GLY A 600 -18.30 -27.95 15.39
C GLY A 600 -17.15 -28.79 14.80
N PHE A 601 -15.90 -28.48 15.12
CA PHE A 601 -14.76 -29.28 14.68
C PHE A 601 -14.80 -30.69 15.26
N SER A 602 -14.33 -31.67 14.48
CA SER A 602 -14.11 -33.05 14.94
C SER A 602 -12.64 -33.28 15.30
N ASN A 603 -12.36 -34.38 16.01
CA ASN A 603 -10.97 -34.79 16.29
C ASN A 603 -10.16 -35.12 15.02
N ASP A 604 -10.84 -35.42 13.91
CA ASP A 604 -10.22 -35.72 12.61
C ASP A 604 -9.97 -34.46 11.77
N THR A 605 -10.30 -33.27 12.27
CA THR A 605 -10.09 -31.99 11.57
C THR A 605 -8.64 -31.85 11.16
N ARG A 606 -8.39 -31.67 9.86
CA ARG A 606 -7.04 -31.47 9.35
C ARG A 606 -6.63 -30.02 9.52
N VAL A 607 -5.43 -29.82 10.06
CA VAL A 607 -4.88 -28.49 10.30
C VAL A 607 -3.63 -28.30 9.44
N ALA A 608 -3.53 -27.16 8.77
CA ALA A 608 -2.30 -26.74 8.09
C ALA A 608 -1.84 -25.38 8.60
N GLY A 609 -0.53 -25.21 8.78
CA GLY A 609 0.06 -23.94 9.18
C GLY A 609 0.67 -23.20 8.00
N TRP A 610 0.45 -21.88 7.93
CA TRP A 610 1.11 -20.98 6.98
C TRP A 610 1.82 -19.87 7.74
N GLY A 611 3.11 -19.63 7.46
CA GLY A 611 3.83 -18.48 7.98
C GLY A 611 4.94 -18.00 7.05
N TYR A 612 5.15 -16.68 7.04
CA TYR A 612 6.22 -16.02 6.29
C TYR A 612 6.93 -14.99 7.15
N SER A 613 8.23 -14.78 6.94
CA SER A 613 9.03 -13.79 7.69
C SER A 613 8.96 -14.04 9.20
N GLY A 614 8.62 -13.07 10.05
CA GLY A 614 8.38 -13.36 11.47
C GLY A 614 7.26 -14.38 11.73
N GLY A 615 6.29 -14.54 10.83
CA GLY A 615 5.32 -15.66 10.90
C GLY A 615 5.97 -17.03 10.62
N ALA A 616 7.12 -17.07 9.97
CA ALA A 616 7.90 -18.29 9.79
C ALA A 616 8.68 -18.70 11.06
N ILE A 617 8.93 -17.77 11.99
CA ILE A 617 9.39 -18.10 13.35
C ILE A 617 8.30 -18.92 14.04
N GLN A 618 7.08 -18.37 14.09
CA GLN A 618 5.92 -19.01 14.68
C GLN A 618 5.61 -20.39 14.09
N SER A 619 5.44 -20.48 12.78
CA SER A 619 5.10 -21.74 12.10
C SER A 619 6.23 -22.76 12.18
N GLY A 620 7.50 -22.34 12.07
CA GLY A 620 8.66 -23.22 12.18
C GLY A 620 8.85 -23.79 13.59
N TRP A 621 8.72 -22.96 14.63
CA TRP A 621 8.79 -23.41 16.02
C TRP A 621 7.58 -24.25 16.42
N ALA A 622 6.36 -23.90 15.97
CA ALA A 622 5.19 -24.75 16.18
C ALA A 622 5.37 -26.12 15.52
N ALA A 623 5.91 -26.18 14.29
CA ALA A 623 6.23 -27.45 13.62
C ALA A 623 7.27 -28.26 14.38
N SER A 624 8.29 -27.58 14.93
CA SER A 624 9.39 -28.20 15.70
C SER A 624 8.89 -28.80 17.02
N LEU A 625 8.02 -28.09 17.73
CA LEU A 625 7.53 -28.48 19.06
C LEU A 625 6.31 -29.40 19.03
N LYS A 626 5.57 -29.48 17.90
CA LYS A 626 4.33 -30.26 17.82
C LYS A 626 4.50 -31.70 18.30
N LYS A 627 5.60 -32.36 17.95
CA LYS A 627 5.83 -33.77 18.31
C LYS A 627 5.88 -34.01 19.83
N THR A 628 6.49 -33.11 20.58
CA THR A 628 6.71 -33.25 22.02
C THR A 628 5.62 -32.56 22.83
N TYR A 629 5.12 -31.42 22.36
CA TYR A 629 4.19 -30.56 23.10
C TYR A 629 2.71 -30.79 22.75
N ALA A 630 2.41 -31.05 21.48
CA ALA A 630 1.03 -31.21 20.99
C ALA A 630 0.85 -32.37 19.99
N PRO A 631 1.27 -33.60 20.37
CA PRO A 631 1.29 -34.75 19.47
C PRO A 631 -0.11 -35.13 18.96
N GLU A 632 -1.16 -34.77 19.69
CA GLU A 632 -2.55 -35.08 19.38
C GLU A 632 -3.16 -34.22 18.26
N LEU A 633 -2.52 -33.11 17.88
CA LEU A 633 -3.01 -32.26 16.80
C LEU A 633 -2.81 -32.94 15.45
N ASN A 634 -3.90 -33.08 14.68
CA ASN A 634 -3.90 -33.63 13.31
C ASN A 634 -3.36 -32.60 12.29
N MET A 635 -2.10 -32.25 12.44
CA MET A 635 -1.37 -31.40 11.50
C MET A 635 -1.05 -32.18 10.23
N VAL A 636 -1.38 -31.61 9.07
CA VAL A 636 -1.14 -32.25 7.75
C VAL A 636 -0.03 -31.57 6.96
N GLY A 637 0.40 -30.38 7.37
CA GLY A 637 1.51 -29.67 6.75
C GLY A 637 1.80 -28.32 7.38
N TRP A 638 3.05 -27.88 7.26
CA TRP A 638 3.52 -26.57 7.68
C TRP A 638 4.20 -25.86 6.52
N TYR A 639 3.94 -24.57 6.37
CA TYR A 639 4.70 -23.70 5.50
C TYR A 639 5.46 -22.66 6.32
N ALA A 640 6.76 -22.53 6.06
CA ALA A 640 7.63 -21.53 6.64
C ALA A 640 8.50 -20.89 5.54
N GLY A 641 8.16 -19.67 5.12
CA GLY A 641 8.89 -18.94 4.07
C GLY A 641 9.71 -17.76 4.61
N GLY A 642 10.85 -17.46 3.98
CA GLY A 642 11.74 -16.37 4.43
C GLY A 642 12.17 -16.55 5.88
N THR A 643 12.47 -17.77 6.30
CA THR A 643 12.48 -18.22 7.70
C THR A 643 13.64 -17.66 8.54
N PRO A 644 13.38 -16.77 9.53
CA PRO A 644 14.39 -16.33 10.49
C PRO A 644 14.65 -17.48 11.48
N SER A 645 15.63 -18.31 11.13
CA SER A 645 15.96 -19.55 11.84
C SER A 645 17.20 -19.43 12.73
N ASN A 646 17.95 -18.32 12.61
CA ASN A 646 19.06 -17.99 13.48
C ASN A 646 19.03 -16.49 13.74
N LEU A 647 18.67 -16.10 14.97
CA LEU A 647 18.56 -14.68 15.32
C LEU A 647 19.90 -13.95 15.37
N THR A 648 21.02 -14.64 15.68
CA THR A 648 22.34 -14.01 15.60
C THR A 648 22.67 -13.59 14.17
N ASP A 649 22.43 -14.49 13.20
CA ASP A 649 22.66 -14.19 11.78
C ASP A 649 21.73 -13.06 11.30
N LEU A 650 20.46 -13.08 11.71
CA LEU A 650 19.50 -12.02 11.42
C LEU A 650 20.00 -10.67 11.94
N ILE A 651 20.41 -10.62 13.22
CA ILE A 651 20.91 -9.39 13.85
C ILE A 651 22.11 -8.84 13.08
N VAL A 652 23.08 -9.70 12.76
CA VAL A 652 24.28 -9.30 12.01
C VAL A 652 23.92 -8.77 10.62
N ASN A 653 22.95 -9.40 9.94
CA ASN A 653 22.55 -9.02 8.59
C ASN A 653 21.81 -7.68 8.53
N VAL A 654 20.84 -7.45 9.44
CA VAL A 654 20.02 -6.23 9.39
C VAL A 654 20.67 -5.03 10.08
N ASN A 655 21.64 -5.25 10.97
CA ASN A 655 22.35 -4.17 11.66
C ASN A 655 23.08 -3.23 10.68
N LYS A 656 23.00 -1.92 10.92
CA LYS A 656 23.40 -0.83 9.99
C LYS A 656 22.56 -0.75 8.71
N GLY A 657 21.65 -1.70 8.49
CA GLY A 657 20.76 -1.78 7.34
C GLY A 657 19.45 -1.06 7.58
N PHE A 658 18.63 -0.97 6.54
CA PHE A 658 17.31 -0.35 6.63
C PHE A 658 16.41 -0.97 7.71
N PHE A 659 16.57 -2.28 7.93
CA PHE A 659 15.72 -3.08 8.80
C PHE A 659 16.16 -3.12 10.28
N SER A 660 17.08 -2.23 10.70
CA SER A 660 17.61 -2.20 12.08
C SER A 660 16.56 -1.98 13.17
N GLY A 661 15.36 -1.48 12.86
CA GLY A 661 14.28 -1.34 13.84
C GLY A 661 13.85 -2.67 14.48
N PHE A 662 13.93 -3.78 13.73
CA PHE A 662 13.65 -5.12 14.25
C PHE A 662 14.56 -5.51 15.41
N LEU A 663 15.78 -4.96 15.48
CA LEU A 663 16.74 -5.30 16.53
C LEU A 663 16.22 -4.88 17.92
N PHE A 664 15.58 -3.72 18.01
CA PHE A 664 15.00 -3.24 19.26
C PHE A 664 13.80 -4.09 19.67
N SER A 665 12.91 -4.39 18.72
CA SER A 665 11.74 -5.21 18.98
C SER A 665 12.08 -6.65 19.38
N GLY A 666 13.04 -7.26 18.68
CA GLY A 666 13.52 -8.60 19.02
C GLY A 666 14.23 -8.63 20.37
N LEU A 667 15.07 -7.62 20.67
CA LEU A 667 15.78 -7.57 21.94
C LEU A 667 14.82 -7.35 23.13
N LEU A 668 13.82 -6.48 22.98
CA LEU A 668 12.77 -6.31 23.98
C LEU A 668 11.93 -7.58 24.13
N GLY A 669 11.58 -8.23 23.03
CA GLY A 669 10.78 -9.45 23.06
C GLY A 669 11.49 -10.58 23.78
N LEU A 670 12.77 -10.80 23.46
CA LEU A 670 13.62 -11.76 24.14
C LEU A 670 13.86 -11.39 25.61
N SER A 671 14.05 -10.11 25.96
CA SER A 671 14.24 -9.74 27.37
C SER A 671 12.99 -10.03 28.21
N ARG A 672 11.80 -9.88 27.62
CA ARG A 672 10.54 -10.25 28.27
C ARG A 672 10.34 -11.76 28.40
N ALA A 673 10.90 -12.52 27.46
CA ALA A 673 10.90 -13.98 27.43
C ALA A 673 11.98 -14.61 28.34
N TYR A 674 13.07 -13.91 28.61
CA TYR A 674 14.20 -14.47 29.36
C TYR A 674 14.65 -13.48 30.44
N PRO A 675 14.23 -13.67 31.71
CA PRO A 675 14.54 -12.74 32.81
C PRO A 675 16.03 -12.43 32.98
N SER A 676 16.90 -13.41 32.77
CA SER A 676 18.36 -13.24 32.83
C SER A 676 18.91 -12.28 31.76
N LEU A 677 18.30 -12.28 30.57
CA LEU A 677 18.61 -11.30 29.53
C LEU A 677 18.12 -9.91 29.93
N ASN A 678 16.94 -9.79 30.54
CA ASN A 678 16.45 -8.51 31.04
C ASN A 678 17.41 -7.89 32.07
N GLU A 679 17.83 -8.65 33.08
CA GLU A 679 18.81 -8.19 34.09
C GLU A 679 20.14 -7.77 33.44
N THR A 680 20.60 -8.52 32.43
CA THR A 680 21.80 -8.18 31.68
C THR A 680 21.63 -6.86 30.94
N LEU A 681 20.51 -6.67 30.23
CA LEU A 681 20.21 -5.44 29.50
C LEU A 681 20.08 -4.24 30.43
N GLU A 682 19.46 -4.36 31.60
CA GLU A 682 19.38 -3.28 32.58
C GLU A 682 20.76 -2.77 32.99
N ARG A 683 21.73 -3.67 33.15
CA ARG A 683 23.12 -3.35 33.53
C ARG A 683 23.93 -2.73 32.40
N ILE A 684 23.73 -3.16 31.16
CA ILE A 684 24.60 -2.77 30.03
C ILE A 684 24.02 -1.68 29.14
N SER A 685 22.71 -1.45 29.18
CA SER A 685 22.02 -0.50 28.29
C SER A 685 22.43 0.94 28.56
N LYS A 686 22.66 1.67 27.48
CA LYS A 686 22.80 3.12 27.46
C LYS A 686 21.47 3.77 27.10
N GLU A 687 21.42 5.10 27.23
CA GLU A 687 20.20 5.87 27.02
C GLU A 687 19.54 5.61 25.65
N LYS A 688 20.34 5.58 24.57
CA LYS A 688 19.82 5.31 23.23
C LYS A 688 19.17 3.94 23.09
N LEU A 689 19.66 2.93 23.84
CA LEU A 689 19.03 1.62 23.83
C LEU A 689 17.74 1.63 24.63
N LYS A 690 17.73 2.28 25.80
CA LYS A 690 16.50 2.43 26.61
C LYS A 690 15.39 3.12 25.82
N GLU A 691 15.70 4.23 25.16
CA GLU A 691 14.76 4.92 24.25
C GLU A 691 14.23 3.97 23.17
N GLY A 692 15.12 3.24 22.49
CA GLY A 692 14.73 2.27 21.47
C GLY A 692 13.85 1.13 21.98
N LEU A 693 14.07 0.65 23.21
CA LEU A 693 13.24 -0.37 23.84
C LEU A 693 11.88 0.21 24.30
N GLU A 694 11.85 1.44 24.81
CA GLU A 694 10.59 2.13 25.14
C GLU A 694 9.72 2.40 23.91
N ASP A 695 10.34 2.70 22.78
CA ASP A 695 9.65 2.83 21.50
C ASP A 695 9.16 1.47 20.99
N ALA A 696 9.98 0.42 21.08
CA ALA A 696 9.59 -0.93 20.71
C ALA A 696 8.36 -1.44 21.48
N ASP A 697 8.19 -1.01 22.74
CA ASP A 697 7.02 -1.33 23.57
C ASP A 697 5.72 -0.69 23.08
N LYS A 698 5.79 0.38 22.29
CA LYS A 698 4.61 1.19 21.90
C LYS A 698 4.32 1.11 20.41
N LEU A 699 5.36 1.02 19.59
CA LEU A 699 5.31 1.17 18.15
C LEU A 699 5.13 -0.18 17.45
N CYS A 700 4.37 -0.20 16.36
CA CYS A 700 4.24 -1.39 15.51
C CYS A 700 5.44 -1.51 14.55
N MET A 701 5.54 -2.64 13.86
CA MET A 701 6.68 -3.01 13.00
C MET A 701 7.08 -1.84 12.10
N MET A 702 6.05 -1.25 11.48
CA MET A 702 6.19 -0.16 10.53
C MET A 702 6.80 1.08 11.17
N ASP A 703 6.24 1.56 12.26
CA ASP A 703 6.76 2.72 12.99
C ASP A 703 8.20 2.49 13.48
N MET A 704 8.54 1.28 13.94
CA MET A 704 9.88 0.93 14.41
C MET A 704 10.95 1.03 13.33
N LEU A 705 10.68 0.42 12.17
CA LEU A 705 11.56 0.46 11.02
C LEU A 705 11.67 1.89 10.44
N ALA A 706 10.62 2.71 10.56
CA ALA A 706 10.65 4.11 10.15
C ALA A 706 11.48 5.01 11.07
N LYS A 707 11.45 4.73 12.39
CA LYS A 707 12.17 5.49 13.41
C LYS A 707 13.66 5.13 13.50
N TYR A 708 14.00 3.86 13.28
CA TYR A 708 15.38 3.36 13.43
C TYR A 708 16.03 2.78 12.15
N PRO A 709 15.90 3.41 10.97
CA PRO A 709 16.55 2.90 9.77
C PRO A 709 18.06 3.11 9.84
N SER A 710 18.84 2.12 9.40
CA SER A 710 20.31 2.19 9.32
C SER A 710 21.02 2.38 10.67
N THR A 711 20.33 2.10 11.78
CA THR A 711 20.91 2.13 13.11
C THR A 711 21.97 1.03 13.28
N ASN A 712 23.06 1.36 13.96
CA ASN A 712 24.08 0.40 14.38
C ASN A 712 23.96 0.13 15.89
N LEU A 713 23.15 -0.86 16.26
CA LEU A 713 22.89 -1.23 17.67
C LEU A 713 24.15 -1.80 18.34
N LEU A 714 25.08 -2.36 17.56
CA LEU A 714 26.34 -2.94 18.03
C LEU A 714 27.45 -1.89 18.27
N THR A 715 27.08 -0.68 18.69
CA THR A 715 28.04 0.37 19.09
C THR A 715 28.00 0.62 20.58
N LYS A 716 29.07 1.24 21.11
CA LYS A 716 29.15 1.61 22.53
C LYS A 716 28.15 2.71 22.95
N ASP A 717 27.47 3.31 21.97
CA ASP A 717 26.40 4.29 22.19
C ASP A 717 25.09 3.65 22.69
N TYR A 718 24.87 2.36 22.41
CA TYR A 718 23.67 1.61 22.79
C TYR A 718 23.92 0.68 23.98
N THR A 719 25.07 0.01 24.02
CA THR A 719 25.45 -0.85 25.14
C THR A 719 26.87 -0.56 25.60
N SER A 720 27.21 -0.84 26.85
CA SER A 720 28.60 -0.78 27.32
C SER A 720 29.54 -1.77 26.61
N LEU A 721 28.98 -2.77 25.91
CA LEU A 721 29.70 -3.87 25.28
C LEU A 721 30.05 -3.60 23.81
N GLY A 722 29.21 -2.86 23.09
CA GLY A 722 29.38 -2.62 21.65
C GLY A 722 29.20 -3.89 20.82
N ASP A 723 30.16 -4.18 19.95
CA ASP A 723 30.21 -5.36 19.08
C ASP A 723 30.28 -6.69 19.83
N ARG A 724 30.79 -6.68 21.07
CA ARG A 724 30.85 -7.86 21.93
C ARG A 724 29.49 -8.30 22.48
N LEU A 725 28.43 -7.52 22.29
CA LEU A 725 27.09 -7.81 22.82
C LEU A 725 26.65 -9.24 22.51
N LEU A 726 26.73 -9.66 21.24
CA LEU A 726 26.23 -10.97 20.79
C LEU A 726 27.07 -12.16 21.28
N ALA A 727 28.29 -11.90 21.76
CA ALA A 727 29.20 -12.92 22.27
C ALA A 727 29.25 -12.94 23.81
N THR A 728 28.40 -12.17 24.49
CA THR A 728 28.46 -11.99 25.94
C THR A 728 27.45 -12.87 26.67
N GLY A 729 27.95 -13.79 27.48
CA GLY A 729 27.21 -14.53 28.51
C GLY A 729 25.77 -14.85 28.13
N GLU A 730 24.84 -14.33 28.94
CA GLU A 730 23.41 -14.58 28.85
C GLU A 730 22.79 -14.13 27.52
N VAL A 731 23.35 -13.11 26.85
CA VAL A 731 22.88 -12.70 25.51
C VAL A 731 23.16 -13.79 24.50
N LYS A 732 24.37 -14.37 24.54
CA LYS A 732 24.73 -15.47 23.66
C LYS A 732 23.88 -16.71 23.97
N ASP A 733 23.71 -17.05 25.25
CA ASP A 733 22.96 -18.24 25.66
C ASP A 733 21.49 -18.19 25.24
N VAL A 734 20.86 -17.01 25.29
CA VAL A 734 19.50 -16.82 24.78
C VAL A 734 19.45 -16.90 23.26
N LEU A 735 20.40 -16.28 22.55
CA LEU A 735 20.45 -16.34 21.09
C LEU A 735 20.71 -17.76 20.56
N ASP A 736 21.54 -18.55 21.25
CA ASP A 736 21.78 -19.96 20.94
C ASP A 736 20.49 -20.79 21.03
N GLN A 737 19.62 -20.48 22.00
CA GLN A 737 18.29 -21.11 22.13
C GLN A 737 17.33 -20.70 21.00
N GLN A 738 17.58 -19.60 20.29
CA GLN A 738 16.75 -19.14 19.17
C GLN A 738 17.27 -19.62 17.81
N ILE A 739 18.04 -20.70 17.77
CA ILE A 739 18.50 -21.34 16.54
C ILE A 739 17.60 -22.55 16.25
N MET A 740 16.82 -22.47 15.19
CA MET A 740 15.86 -23.49 14.78
C MET A 740 16.55 -24.69 14.12
N GLY A 741 16.17 -25.90 14.55
CA GLY A 741 16.59 -27.15 13.93
C GLY A 741 17.95 -27.69 14.37
N ILE A 742 18.54 -27.17 15.46
CA ILE A 742 19.77 -27.75 16.04
C ILE A 742 19.50 -28.89 17.02
N HIS A 743 18.29 -28.97 17.57
CA HIS A 743 17.86 -30.02 18.49
C HIS A 743 17.06 -31.12 17.76
N LYS A 744 17.38 -32.39 18.05
CA LYS A 744 16.78 -33.55 17.35
C LYS A 744 15.34 -33.83 17.78
N ASP A 745 15.03 -33.57 19.03
CA ASP A 745 13.69 -33.63 19.63
C ASP A 745 12.76 -32.52 19.13
N GLU A 746 13.32 -31.43 18.60
CA GLU A 746 12.60 -30.32 17.93
C GLU A 746 12.55 -30.48 16.40
N THR A 747 12.66 -31.72 15.90
CA THR A 747 12.55 -32.01 14.47
C THR A 747 11.08 -32.27 14.10
N PRO A 748 10.51 -31.56 13.11
CA PRO A 748 9.12 -31.74 12.69
C PRO A 748 8.77 -33.19 12.34
N ASP A 749 7.64 -33.67 12.87
CA ASP A 749 7.05 -34.99 12.57
C ASP A 749 6.00 -34.96 11.45
N THR A 750 5.75 -33.76 10.91
CA THR A 750 4.73 -33.45 9.91
C THR A 750 5.42 -32.81 8.70
N PRO A 751 4.95 -33.02 7.45
CA PRO A 751 5.58 -32.40 6.28
C PRO A 751 5.73 -30.88 6.39
N VAL A 752 6.88 -30.36 5.95
CA VAL A 752 7.19 -28.93 5.92
C VAL A 752 7.55 -28.49 4.51
N LEU A 753 6.94 -27.41 4.03
CA LEU A 753 7.39 -26.66 2.87
C LEU A 753 8.15 -25.42 3.34
N MET A 754 9.42 -25.31 2.98
CA MET A 754 10.20 -24.10 3.15
C MET A 754 10.37 -23.38 1.81
N ALA A 755 10.31 -22.06 1.80
CA ALA A 755 10.59 -21.25 0.61
C ALA A 755 11.52 -20.08 0.94
N HIS A 756 12.61 -19.90 0.18
CA HIS A 756 13.58 -18.84 0.48
C HIS A 756 14.28 -18.28 -0.76
N GLY A 757 14.44 -16.96 -0.75
CA GLY A 757 15.14 -16.17 -1.76
C GLY A 757 16.65 -16.20 -1.58
N ALA A 758 17.41 -16.44 -2.66
CA ALA A 758 18.86 -16.36 -2.60
C ALA A 758 19.37 -14.92 -2.40
N GLY A 759 18.55 -13.92 -2.77
CA GLY A 759 18.84 -12.49 -2.62
C GLY A 759 18.16 -11.84 -1.42
N ASP A 760 17.64 -12.63 -0.48
CA ASP A 760 16.91 -12.13 0.69
C ASP A 760 17.77 -11.15 1.51
N GLU A 761 17.37 -9.89 1.51
CA GLU A 761 18.08 -8.77 2.11
C GLU A 761 17.81 -8.62 3.62
N ILE A 762 16.82 -9.34 4.15
CA ILE A 762 16.42 -9.27 5.56
C ILE A 762 16.91 -10.52 6.29
N VAL A 763 16.47 -11.68 5.81
CA VAL A 763 16.66 -12.97 6.46
C VAL A 763 17.69 -13.80 5.72
N PRO A 764 18.84 -14.12 6.35
CA PRO A 764 19.91 -14.84 5.67
C PRO A 764 19.46 -16.20 5.14
N PHE A 765 19.51 -16.38 3.82
CA PHE A 765 19.20 -17.64 3.14
C PHE A 765 19.91 -18.85 3.76
N ARG A 766 21.19 -18.68 4.12
CA ARG A 766 22.03 -19.79 4.61
C ARG A 766 21.54 -20.35 5.94
N SER A 767 20.97 -19.53 6.81
CA SER A 767 20.42 -19.97 8.09
C SER A 767 19.24 -20.90 7.85
N ALA A 768 18.26 -20.48 7.03
CA ALA A 768 17.10 -21.29 6.69
C ALA A 768 17.47 -22.59 5.96
N TYR A 769 18.45 -22.53 5.05
CA TYR A 769 18.94 -23.72 4.37
C TYR A 769 19.65 -24.69 5.33
N THR A 770 20.34 -24.18 6.36
CA THR A 770 20.98 -25.02 7.38
C THR A 770 19.93 -25.72 8.26
N THR A 771 18.84 -25.03 8.63
CA THR A 771 17.69 -25.64 9.32
C THR A 771 17.07 -26.77 8.49
N TYR A 772 16.86 -26.55 7.18
CA TYR A 772 16.44 -27.60 6.26
C TYR A 772 17.38 -28.81 6.31
N GLU A 773 18.69 -28.59 6.15
CA GLU A 773 19.68 -29.68 6.18
C GLU A 773 19.65 -30.47 7.49
N ASN A 774 19.49 -29.78 8.64
CA ASN A 774 19.49 -30.42 9.94
C ASN A 774 18.20 -31.21 10.20
N TRP A 775 17.04 -30.64 9.88
CA TRP A 775 15.77 -31.37 9.96
C TRP A 775 15.78 -32.62 9.08
N CYS A 776 16.34 -32.53 7.86
CA CYS A 776 16.48 -33.68 6.97
C CYS A 776 17.40 -34.76 7.55
N LYS A 777 18.55 -34.38 8.13
CA LYS A 777 19.44 -35.34 8.81
C LYS A 777 18.76 -36.04 9.99
N ASN A 778 17.80 -35.37 10.64
CA ASN A 778 17.04 -35.92 11.75
C ASN A 778 15.76 -36.67 11.33
N GLY A 779 15.50 -36.80 10.02
CA GLY A 779 14.41 -37.62 9.48
C GLY A 779 13.10 -36.89 9.21
N ALA A 780 13.07 -35.55 9.22
CA ALA A 780 11.91 -34.78 8.80
C ALA A 780 11.59 -34.97 7.31
N GLN A 781 10.35 -34.66 6.94
CA GLN A 781 9.94 -34.54 5.54
C GLN A 781 9.88 -33.05 5.17
N VAL A 782 10.89 -32.56 4.45
CA VAL A 782 11.00 -31.14 4.10
C VAL A 782 11.16 -30.97 2.60
N GLU A 783 10.25 -30.21 2.00
CA GLU A 783 10.41 -29.69 0.64
C GLU A 783 10.98 -28.28 0.73
N PHE A 784 12.15 -28.02 0.12
CA PHE A 784 12.77 -26.71 0.09
C PHE A 784 12.65 -26.09 -1.30
N MET A 785 11.92 -24.99 -1.41
CA MET A 785 11.73 -24.22 -2.63
C MET A 785 12.71 -23.04 -2.67
N ARG A 786 13.77 -23.19 -3.46
CA ARG A 786 14.82 -22.20 -3.59
C ARG A 786 14.59 -21.26 -4.76
N PHE A 787 14.49 -19.96 -4.48
CA PHE A 787 14.47 -18.92 -5.51
C PHE A 787 15.91 -18.46 -5.78
N LYS A 788 16.55 -19.05 -6.79
CA LYS A 788 17.98 -18.90 -7.07
C LYS A 788 18.36 -17.53 -7.65
N ASN A 789 17.39 -16.74 -8.09
CA ASN A 789 17.67 -15.45 -8.67
C ASN A 789 18.27 -14.49 -7.62
N PRO A 790 19.40 -13.81 -7.89
CA PRO A 790 19.98 -12.85 -6.95
C PRO A 790 19.08 -11.65 -6.62
N LEU A 791 18.05 -11.38 -7.43
CA LEU A 791 17.04 -10.35 -7.17
C LEU A 791 15.81 -10.89 -6.42
N ALA A 792 15.78 -12.19 -6.08
CA ALA A 792 14.73 -12.77 -5.22
C ALA A 792 14.98 -12.37 -3.76
N GLY A 793 14.58 -11.14 -3.43
CA GLY A 793 14.60 -10.57 -2.08
C GLY A 793 13.50 -11.13 -1.17
N HIS A 794 13.46 -10.61 0.06
CA HIS A 794 12.58 -11.12 1.13
C HIS A 794 11.11 -11.06 0.73
N PHE A 795 10.65 -9.91 0.27
CA PHE A 795 9.23 -9.71 -0.04
C PHE A 795 8.82 -10.26 -1.42
N SER A 796 9.71 -10.20 -2.42
CA SER A 796 9.41 -10.81 -3.73
C SER A 796 9.29 -12.33 -3.64
N THR A 797 10.05 -12.96 -2.74
CA THR A 797 9.92 -14.38 -2.42
C THR A 797 8.59 -14.71 -1.76
N GLN A 798 8.07 -13.88 -0.84
CA GLN A 798 6.75 -14.07 -0.22
C GLN A 798 5.65 -14.22 -1.27
N LEU A 799 5.68 -13.33 -2.25
CA LEU A 799 4.66 -13.25 -3.29
C LEU A 799 4.79 -14.38 -4.31
N THR A 800 6.00 -14.62 -4.79
CA THR A 800 6.26 -15.63 -5.82
C THR A 800 6.10 -17.06 -5.30
N SER A 801 6.25 -17.26 -3.99
CA SER A 801 5.95 -18.54 -3.32
C SER A 801 4.48 -18.71 -2.94
N MET A 802 3.67 -17.65 -2.85
CA MET A 802 2.29 -17.70 -2.36
C MET A 802 1.43 -18.73 -3.12
N ALA A 803 1.46 -18.70 -4.45
CA ALA A 803 0.73 -19.60 -5.33
C ALA A 803 1.08 -21.09 -5.12
N PRO A 804 2.34 -21.52 -5.34
CA PRO A 804 2.70 -22.93 -5.16
C PRO A 804 2.58 -23.39 -3.70
N THR A 805 2.79 -22.49 -2.72
CA THR A 805 2.56 -22.80 -1.31
C THR A 805 1.08 -23.01 -0.99
N PHE A 806 0.20 -22.16 -1.51
CA PHE A 806 -1.24 -22.31 -1.30
C PHE A 806 -1.76 -23.64 -1.85
N GLU A 807 -1.30 -24.00 -3.05
CA GLU A 807 -1.59 -25.31 -3.64
C GLU A 807 -1.07 -26.45 -2.79
N TRP A 808 0.17 -26.36 -2.29
CA TRP A 808 0.75 -27.36 -1.41
C TRP A 808 -0.06 -27.52 -0.11
N ILE A 809 -0.49 -26.43 0.51
CA ILE A 809 -1.36 -26.46 1.70
C ILE A 809 -2.71 -27.08 1.40
N ARG A 810 -3.36 -26.68 0.29
CA ARG A 810 -4.63 -27.25 -0.17
C ARG A 810 -4.51 -28.76 -0.34
N ASP A 811 -3.44 -29.23 -0.99
CA ASP A 811 -3.20 -30.66 -1.21
C ASP A 811 -3.11 -31.43 0.11
N ARG A 812 -2.43 -30.89 1.13
CA ARG A 812 -2.38 -31.49 2.47
C ARG A 812 -3.76 -31.52 3.14
N LEU A 813 -4.49 -30.40 3.10
CA LEU A 813 -5.85 -30.32 3.64
C LEU A 813 -6.85 -31.24 2.90
N GLU A 814 -6.62 -31.53 1.61
CA GLU A 814 -7.37 -32.50 0.82
C GLU A 814 -6.97 -33.96 1.09
N GLY A 815 -5.88 -34.19 1.84
CA GLY A 815 -5.40 -35.52 2.20
C GLY A 815 -4.46 -36.14 1.17
N LYS A 816 -3.95 -35.36 0.21
CA LYS A 816 -2.89 -35.82 -0.70
C LYS A 816 -1.58 -35.87 0.08
N PRO A 817 -0.81 -36.97 0.04
CA PRO A 817 0.43 -37.10 0.80
C PRO A 817 1.54 -36.20 0.23
N ALA A 818 2.42 -35.72 1.11
CA ALA A 818 3.65 -35.04 0.71
C ALA A 818 4.67 -36.03 0.13
N LYS A 819 5.69 -35.50 -0.57
CA LYS A 819 6.80 -36.34 -1.02
C LYS A 819 7.54 -36.90 0.19
N PRO A 820 7.87 -38.20 0.20
CA PRO A 820 8.60 -38.79 1.31
C PRO A 820 10.03 -38.25 1.36
N GLY A 821 10.55 -38.10 2.58
CA GLY A 821 11.90 -37.60 2.84
C GLY A 821 12.06 -36.12 2.50
N CYS A 822 13.30 -35.72 2.24
CA CYS A 822 13.62 -34.34 1.89
C CYS A 822 13.90 -34.16 0.40
N SER A 823 13.47 -33.03 -0.15
CA SER A 823 13.79 -32.66 -1.51
C SER A 823 13.98 -31.14 -1.66
N GLU A 824 14.88 -30.74 -2.54
CA GLU A 824 15.04 -29.35 -2.95
C GLU A 824 14.51 -29.17 -4.37
N SER A 825 13.70 -28.15 -4.57
CA SER A 825 13.34 -27.63 -5.88
C SER A 825 13.94 -26.24 -6.04
N SER A 826 14.23 -25.84 -7.28
CA SER A 826 14.78 -24.51 -7.53
C SER A 826 14.14 -23.82 -8.71
N THR A 827 13.94 -22.52 -8.58
CA THR A 827 13.37 -21.67 -9.62
C THR A 827 14.19 -20.40 -9.79
N MET A 828 14.25 -19.89 -11.02
CA MET A 828 14.80 -18.57 -11.35
C MET A 828 13.71 -17.49 -11.39
N ALA A 829 12.48 -17.85 -11.06
CA ALA A 829 11.32 -16.97 -11.07
C ALA A 829 11.56 -15.74 -10.18
N LEU A 830 11.41 -14.56 -10.78
CA LEU A 830 11.24 -13.27 -10.09
C LEU A 830 9.78 -12.83 -10.06
N PHE A 831 8.92 -13.54 -10.79
CA PHE A 831 7.51 -13.27 -11.02
C PHE A 831 6.75 -14.60 -10.89
N ILE A 832 5.46 -14.55 -10.53
CA ILE A 832 4.59 -15.75 -10.56
C ILE A 832 4.70 -16.40 -11.94
N ASN A 833 5.16 -17.66 -12.01
CA ASN A 833 5.37 -18.36 -13.26
C ASN A 833 4.05 -19.00 -13.75
N PRO A 834 3.49 -18.57 -14.88
CA PRO A 834 2.24 -19.09 -15.40
C PRO A 834 2.32 -20.47 -16.09
N ASP A 835 3.51 -21.03 -16.28
CA ASP A 835 3.68 -22.36 -16.89
C ASP A 835 3.60 -23.50 -15.85
N TYR A 836 3.61 -23.17 -14.55
CA TYR A 836 3.23 -24.10 -13.47
C TYR A 836 1.71 -24.29 -13.37
N LEU A 837 0.91 -23.55 -14.16
CA LEU A 837 -0.53 -23.39 -14.00
C LEU A 837 -1.36 -24.43 -14.75
N GLY A 838 -1.29 -25.68 -14.30
CA GLY A 838 -2.35 -26.65 -14.60
C GLY A 838 -3.75 -26.04 -14.38
N GLN A 839 -4.78 -26.66 -14.96
CA GLN A 839 -6.16 -26.17 -14.96
C GLN A 839 -6.67 -25.72 -13.56
N GLN A 840 -6.13 -26.32 -12.48
CA GLN A 840 -6.43 -26.02 -11.08
C GLN A 840 -5.98 -24.63 -10.57
N PHE A 841 -5.07 -23.93 -11.26
CA PHE A 841 -4.66 -22.56 -10.88
C PHE A 841 -5.51 -21.46 -11.55
N LYS A 842 -6.21 -21.77 -12.65
CA LYS A 842 -7.26 -20.87 -13.18
C LYS A 842 -8.38 -20.69 -12.15
N ASP A 843 -8.62 -21.71 -11.33
CA ASP A 843 -9.60 -21.67 -10.24
C ASP A 843 -9.11 -20.79 -9.07
N VAL A 844 -7.81 -20.84 -8.75
CA VAL A 844 -7.16 -19.95 -7.75
C VAL A 844 -7.11 -18.49 -8.23
N LEU A 845 -6.87 -18.26 -9.52
CA LEU A 845 -7.02 -16.93 -10.12
C LEU A 845 -8.48 -16.48 -10.15
N GLY A 846 -9.45 -17.39 -10.28
CA GLY A 846 -10.88 -17.13 -10.12
C GLY A 846 -11.26 -16.71 -8.69
N VAL A 847 -10.61 -17.32 -7.68
CA VAL A 847 -10.67 -16.94 -6.27
C VAL A 847 -10.08 -15.53 -6.03
N LEU A 848 -8.91 -15.24 -6.60
CA LEU A 848 -8.29 -13.91 -6.58
C LEU A 848 -9.10 -12.86 -7.37
N ALA A 849 -9.79 -13.25 -8.44
CA ALA A 849 -10.69 -12.38 -9.22
C ALA A 849 -12.05 -12.17 -8.52
N GLY A 850 -12.53 -13.16 -7.76
CA GLY A 850 -13.72 -13.03 -6.90
C GLY A 850 -13.50 -12.07 -5.74
N LEU A 851 -12.27 -11.98 -5.21
CA LEU A 851 -11.83 -10.95 -4.25
C LEU A 851 -11.84 -9.52 -4.86
N LEU A 852 -11.91 -9.40 -6.18
CA LEU A 852 -11.97 -8.13 -6.94
C LEU A 852 -13.40 -7.79 -7.43
N GLY A 853 -14.47 -8.38 -6.86
CA GLY A 853 -15.86 -7.92 -7.05
C GLY A 853 -16.81 -8.91 -7.73
N GLN A 854 -16.37 -10.06 -8.23
CA GLN A 854 -17.30 -11.08 -8.74
C GLN A 854 -17.74 -12.04 -7.62
N LYS A 855 -18.89 -11.70 -6.99
CA LYS A 855 -19.72 -12.51 -6.06
C LYS A 855 -19.00 -13.66 -5.32
N ILE A 856 -18.81 -13.46 -4.02
CA ILE A 856 -18.37 -14.49 -3.08
C ILE A 856 -19.50 -15.51 -2.86
N GLY A 857 -19.30 -16.75 -3.29
CA GLY A 857 -20.22 -17.86 -2.97
C GLY A 857 -20.08 -19.09 -3.89
N PRO A 858 -20.45 -20.30 -3.41
CA PRO A 858 -20.39 -21.53 -4.19
C PRO A 858 -21.60 -21.56 -5.12
N GLY A 859 -21.41 -21.12 -6.36
CA GLY A 859 -22.51 -20.93 -7.29
C GLY A 859 -22.03 -20.90 -8.73
N ASP A 860 -21.43 -22.01 -9.13
CA ASP A 860 -20.83 -22.40 -10.41
C ASP A 860 -21.73 -22.25 -11.67
N SER A 861 -22.58 -21.23 -11.72
CA SER A 861 -23.58 -20.99 -12.77
C SER A 861 -22.96 -20.37 -14.04
N ILE A 862 -21.87 -19.61 -13.90
CA ILE A 862 -21.12 -19.05 -15.04
C ILE A 862 -20.16 -20.10 -15.61
N PHE A 863 -19.55 -20.93 -14.75
CA PHE A 863 -18.68 -22.03 -15.17
C PHE A 863 -19.48 -23.13 -15.89
N LYS A 864 -20.67 -23.49 -15.38
CA LYS A 864 -21.57 -24.45 -16.05
C LYS A 864 -22.09 -23.96 -17.40
N LYS A 865 -22.37 -22.66 -17.56
CA LYS A 865 -22.77 -22.08 -18.86
C LYS A 865 -21.65 -22.09 -19.90
N THR A 866 -20.40 -21.97 -19.45
CA THR A 866 -19.23 -21.95 -20.34
C THR A 866 -18.82 -23.36 -20.77
N ILE A 867 -19.17 -24.40 -19.99
CA ILE A 867 -18.87 -25.80 -20.29
C ILE A 867 -19.98 -26.49 -21.11
N SER A 868 -21.24 -26.04 -21.03
CA SER A 868 -22.35 -26.78 -21.66
C SER A 868 -22.54 -26.59 -23.16
N GLY A 869 -21.71 -25.78 -23.85
CA GLY A 869 -21.61 -25.77 -25.32
C GLY A 869 -22.95 -25.86 -26.08
N LYS A 870 -23.94 -25.05 -25.72
CA LYS A 870 -25.18 -24.87 -26.50
C LYS A 870 -25.45 -23.37 -26.64
N HIS A 871 -25.51 -22.96 -27.91
CA HIS A 871 -25.57 -21.59 -28.42
C HIS A 871 -26.63 -20.71 -27.77
#